data_AF-A0A9Q7B419-F1
#
_entry.id   AF-A0A9Q7B419-F1
#
_cell.length_a   1.000
_cell.length_b   1.000
_cell.length_c   1.000
_cell.angle_alpha   90.00
_cell.angle_beta   90.00
_cell.angle_gamma   90.00
#
_symmetry.space_group_name_H-M   'P 1'
#
loop_
_entity.id
_entity.type
_entity.pdbx_description
1 polymer ?
#
loop_
_entity_poly.entity_id
_entity_poly.type
_entity_poly.pdbx_seq_one_letter_code
_entity_poly.pdbx_strand_id
1 'polypeptide(L)'
;MSSPIDLEPAEDDLEERGWLVTMLRRYRTQLLALGSVVVFGMVAYAIFHLTTEVRYDDIVLALSDTSARAILLALLFTGLSFFALIFYDTNALEFIDKKVPFPHVALTAFSAYAVGNTAGFGALSAGAIRYRAYSRMGLTPEDIGRIVAFVTLSFGLGLAAVGSIALMIIADEMGPLINVDSLVLRGVAGVILGLLAVLLYMGRGGRVISIGSFTLRLPDSRTWSRQFLVTAFDIAASATVLYVLLPESSIGWPTFLAVYAIAVGLGVLSHVPAGLGVFETVIVASLGSAVNVDAVLGSLVLYRVIYHVIPLLLAIMVVAATELRRFVDHPAASSVRRVGGRLMPQLLSTFALLLGVMLIFSSVTPTPDENLEFLSDYLALPVVEGAHFLSSLVGLAMVVAARGLGQRLDGAWWVSVGCAVAAVTLSLLKAIALVEASFLLFFIFGLFVSRKLFNRPASLVNQALTAGWLMAIAVICICAIVILFFVYRDVAYSNQLWWQFEFADEAPRGLRAVLGLCIVASGIAAFSLLRPATSRLLPVSDDDVERAVAIVEAHGIADANLVRMRDKSIMFSEKGDAFIMYGKRGRSWIALFDPIGPRHALADLVWRFVESARTAGCRSVFYQISPGLLSHCADAGMRAYKLGELAVVNLNTFELKGGKWANLRQTASRAVRDGLEFSVIEPQNVGEVLDELAAVSNAWLEDHNAKEKGFSLGAFDPDYILSQPVGVLRKDGRIVAFANILVTSTHEEGSIDLMRFSPDAPKGSMDFLFVQILEHLRNAGFQRFNLGMAPLSGMSKRESAPVWDRIGGTVFEHGERFYNFKGLRAFKAKFHPDWQPRYLAVSGGVSPMIALMDATFLIGGGLRGVVRK
;
A
#
# COMPACT_ATOMS: atom_id res chain seq x y z
N MET A 1 10.19 -27.21 55.83
CA MET A 1 8.99 -26.67 56.50
C MET A 1 9.00 -25.17 56.26
N SER A 2 8.40 -24.75 55.15
CA SER A 2 8.29 -23.37 54.67
C SER A 2 7.12 -23.37 53.68
N SER A 3 6.14 -22.52 53.90
CA SER A 3 4.82 -22.54 53.25
C SER A 3 4.90 -22.42 51.72
N PRO A 4 3.92 -22.96 50.98
CA PRO A 4 3.75 -22.63 49.57
C PRO A 4 3.28 -21.17 49.48
N ILE A 5 3.98 -20.38 48.67
CA ILE A 5 3.51 -19.07 48.23
C ILE A 5 2.55 -19.36 47.06
N ASP A 6 1.26 -19.11 47.29
CA ASP A 6 0.24 -19.13 46.24
C ASP A 6 0.62 -18.10 45.16
N LEU A 7 0.98 -18.61 43.99
CA LEU A 7 1.13 -17.83 42.77
C LEU A 7 -0.24 -17.79 42.09
N GLU A 8 -1.04 -16.77 42.41
CA GLU A 8 -2.07 -16.30 41.48
C GLU A 8 -1.39 -15.98 40.13
N PRO A 9 -1.93 -16.46 39.00
CA PRO A 9 -1.39 -16.11 37.69
C PRO A 9 -1.61 -14.62 37.46
N ALA A 10 -0.57 -13.95 36.95
CA ALA A 10 -0.60 -12.57 36.46
C ALA A 10 -1.50 -12.43 35.21
N GLU A 11 -2.78 -12.74 35.34
CA GLU A 11 -3.83 -12.42 34.37
C GLU A 11 -4.42 -11.02 34.62
N ASP A 12 -4.39 -10.50 35.85
CA ASP A 12 -5.02 -9.20 36.17
C ASP A 12 -4.26 -7.96 35.64
N ASP A 13 -2.94 -8.03 35.44
CA ASP A 13 -2.15 -6.87 34.94
C ASP A 13 -2.27 -6.65 33.41
N LEU A 14 -2.94 -7.56 32.69
CA LEU A 14 -3.28 -7.41 31.27
C LEU A 14 -4.75 -7.07 31.02
N GLU A 15 -5.64 -7.27 31.98
CA GLU A 15 -7.07 -6.94 31.86
C GLU A 15 -7.37 -5.46 32.10
N GLU A 16 -6.56 -4.75 32.90
CA GLU A 16 -6.76 -3.31 33.17
C GLU A 16 -6.24 -2.36 32.08
N ARG A 17 -5.53 -2.86 31.06
CA ARG A 17 -5.34 -2.09 29.81
C ARG A 17 -6.63 -2.19 29.01
N GLY A 18 -7.62 -1.44 29.50
CA GLY A 18 -9.05 -1.63 29.29
C GLY A 18 -9.42 -2.03 27.87
N TRP A 19 -10.40 -2.93 27.79
CA TRP A 19 -11.11 -3.39 26.59
C TRP A 19 -11.24 -2.35 25.46
N LEU A 20 -11.39 -1.07 25.80
CA LEU A 20 -11.34 0.07 24.88
C LEU A 20 -10.06 0.13 24.03
N VAL A 21 -8.87 -0.04 24.60
CA VAL A 21 -7.58 0.07 23.87
C VAL A 21 -7.41 -1.09 22.88
N THR A 22 -7.81 -2.30 23.28
CA THR A 22 -7.80 -3.50 22.44
C THR A 22 -8.85 -3.40 21.33
N MET A 23 -10.05 -2.90 21.63
CA MET A 23 -11.10 -2.61 20.66
C MET A 23 -10.67 -1.53 19.66
N LEU A 24 -10.12 -0.41 20.15
CA LEU A 24 -9.61 0.71 19.35
C LEU A 24 -8.51 0.27 18.39
N ARG A 25 -7.60 -0.61 18.82
CA ARG A 25 -6.57 -1.17 17.93
C ARG A 25 -7.14 -2.13 16.90
N ARG A 26 -8.13 -2.95 17.27
CA ARG A 26 -8.76 -3.94 16.39
C ARG A 26 -9.60 -3.28 15.29
N TYR A 27 -10.33 -2.22 15.63
CA TYR A 27 -11.22 -1.49 14.72
C TYR A 27 -10.65 -0.15 14.24
N ARG A 28 -9.36 0.11 14.46
CA ARG A 28 -8.70 1.38 14.14
C ARG A 28 -9.04 1.89 12.74
N THR A 29 -8.96 1.02 11.73
CA THR A 29 -9.22 1.40 10.33
C THR A 29 -10.68 1.77 10.10
N GLN A 30 -11.62 1.05 10.72
CA GLN A 30 -13.05 1.34 10.63
C GLN A 30 -13.42 2.60 11.39
N LEU A 31 -12.84 2.82 12.57
CA LEU A 31 -13.08 4.02 13.38
C LEU A 31 -12.50 5.28 12.73
N LEU A 32 -11.29 5.19 12.16
CA LEU A 32 -10.75 6.27 11.34
C LEU A 32 -11.66 6.55 10.14
N ALA A 33 -12.17 5.50 9.49
CA ALA A 33 -13.06 5.68 8.37
C ALA A 33 -14.38 6.35 8.74
N LEU A 34 -14.99 5.95 9.86
CA LEU A 34 -16.18 6.56 10.41
C LEU A 34 -15.92 8.02 10.80
N GLY A 35 -14.80 8.29 11.49
CA GLY A 35 -14.40 9.64 11.87
C GLY A 35 -14.27 10.57 10.66
N SER A 36 -13.64 10.11 9.56
CA SER A 36 -13.55 10.90 8.33
C SER A 36 -14.93 11.18 7.70
N VAL A 37 -15.86 10.23 7.72
CA VAL A 37 -17.23 10.46 7.21
C VAL A 37 -17.98 11.46 8.09
N VAL A 38 -17.82 11.40 9.41
CA VAL A 38 -18.44 12.36 10.34
C VAL A 38 -17.88 13.76 10.14
N VAL A 39 -16.56 13.90 10.03
CA VAL A 39 -15.91 15.19 9.71
C VAL A 39 -16.44 15.73 8.38
N PHE A 40 -16.52 14.88 7.35
CA PHE A 40 -17.07 15.28 6.06
C PHE A 40 -18.54 15.73 6.17
N GLY A 41 -19.37 15.03 6.94
CA GLY A 41 -20.77 15.42 7.18
C GLY A 41 -20.90 16.79 7.85
N MET A 42 -20.07 17.08 8.86
CA MET A 42 -20.05 18.40 9.53
C MET A 42 -19.63 19.51 8.57
N VAL A 43 -18.62 19.24 7.74
CA VAL A 43 -18.10 20.18 6.74
C VAL A 43 -19.13 20.45 5.65
N ALA A 44 -19.80 19.41 5.16
CA ALA A 44 -20.83 19.56 4.14
C ALA A 44 -22.04 20.33 4.69
N TYR A 45 -22.40 20.12 5.95
CA TYR A 45 -23.39 20.95 6.65
C TYR A 45 -22.94 22.42 6.76
N ALA A 46 -21.67 22.67 7.08
CA ALA A 46 -21.12 24.02 7.16
C ALA A 46 -21.16 24.73 5.80
N ILE A 47 -20.81 24.06 4.70
CA ILE A 47 -20.96 24.63 3.34
C ILE A 47 -22.42 25.00 3.09
N PHE A 48 -23.34 24.07 3.31
CA PHE A 48 -24.77 24.30 3.08
C PHE A 48 -25.32 25.49 3.89
N HIS A 49 -24.76 25.74 5.09
CA HIS A 49 -25.11 26.88 5.90
C HIS A 49 -24.46 28.19 5.44
N LEU A 50 -23.20 28.16 4.99
CA LEU A 50 -22.48 29.33 4.49
C LEU A 50 -22.97 29.79 3.11
N THR A 51 -23.61 28.91 2.34
CA THR A 51 -24.10 29.20 0.99
C THR A 51 -25.62 29.38 0.95
N THR A 52 -26.23 29.82 2.05
CA THR A 52 -27.70 29.97 2.14
C THR A 52 -28.30 30.97 1.17
N GLU A 53 -27.55 32.00 0.82
CA GLU A 53 -28.02 33.09 -0.05
C GLU A 53 -27.48 32.95 -1.49
N VAL A 54 -26.80 31.85 -1.82
CA VAL A 54 -26.17 31.64 -3.12
C VAL A 54 -27.05 30.79 -4.01
N ARG A 55 -27.34 31.27 -5.21
CA ARG A 55 -28.07 30.52 -6.23
C ARG A 55 -27.10 29.79 -7.17
N TYR A 56 -27.51 28.63 -7.67
CA TYR A 56 -26.69 27.82 -8.58
C TYR A 56 -26.39 28.54 -9.90
N ASP A 57 -27.38 29.24 -10.46
CA ASP A 57 -27.24 29.94 -11.74
C ASP A 57 -26.16 31.02 -11.69
N ASP A 58 -26.04 31.73 -10.56
CA ASP A 58 -25.01 32.75 -10.33
C ASP A 58 -23.59 32.13 -10.36
N ILE A 59 -23.43 30.90 -9.88
CA ILE A 59 -22.15 30.17 -9.94
C ILE A 59 -21.80 29.82 -11.39
N VAL A 60 -22.79 29.36 -12.18
CA VAL A 60 -22.59 29.03 -13.60
C VAL A 60 -22.24 30.28 -14.39
N LEU A 61 -22.91 31.41 -14.12
CA LEU A 61 -22.60 32.70 -14.71
C LEU A 61 -21.18 33.15 -14.36
N ALA A 62 -20.77 33.08 -13.09
CA ALA A 62 -19.41 33.42 -12.65
C ALA A 62 -18.33 32.55 -13.34
N LEU A 63 -18.62 31.26 -13.55
CA LEU A 63 -17.74 30.37 -14.32
C LEU A 63 -17.59 30.82 -15.78
N SER A 64 -18.70 31.22 -16.42
CA SER A 64 -18.72 31.67 -17.81
C SER A 64 -18.04 33.03 -18.02
N ASP A 65 -18.09 33.90 -17.02
CA ASP A 65 -17.52 35.26 -17.06
C ASP A 65 -16.01 35.29 -16.71
N THR A 66 -15.44 34.15 -16.34
CA THR A 66 -14.02 34.06 -15.99
C THR A 66 -13.13 34.36 -17.20
N SER A 67 -12.25 35.37 -17.07
CA SER A 67 -11.40 35.81 -18.18
C SER A 67 -10.43 34.72 -18.67
N ALA A 68 -10.26 34.61 -19.99
CA ALA A 68 -9.30 33.67 -20.59
C ALA A 68 -7.85 33.91 -20.13
N ARG A 69 -7.49 35.16 -19.79
CA ARG A 69 -6.18 35.50 -19.23
C ARG A 69 -5.97 34.89 -17.85
N ALA A 70 -6.99 34.92 -17.00
CA ALA A 70 -6.94 34.29 -15.68
C ALA A 70 -6.74 32.77 -15.81
N ILE A 71 -7.46 32.12 -16.74
CA ILE A 71 -7.32 30.69 -17.01
C ILE A 71 -5.90 30.34 -17.49
N LEU A 72 -5.34 31.13 -18.42
CA LEU A 72 -3.98 30.89 -18.94
C LEU A 72 -2.90 31.05 -17.85
N LEU A 73 -3.04 32.07 -17.00
CA LEU A 73 -2.16 32.27 -15.85
C LEU A 73 -2.31 31.13 -14.82
N ALA A 74 -3.53 30.69 -14.54
CA ALA A 74 -3.79 29.55 -13.66
C ALA A 74 -3.14 28.25 -14.18
N LEU A 75 -3.19 28.02 -15.51
CA LEU A 75 -2.48 26.91 -16.16
C LEU A 75 -0.96 27.03 -16.03
N LEU A 76 -0.40 28.22 -16.23
CA LEU A 76 1.04 28.48 -16.06
C LEU A 76 1.49 28.18 -14.62
N PHE A 77 0.78 28.71 -13.61
CA PHE A 77 1.12 28.48 -12.21
C PHE A 77 0.91 27.02 -11.79
N THR A 78 -0.07 26.32 -12.37
CA THR A 78 -0.20 24.87 -12.20
C THR A 78 1.03 24.14 -12.75
N GLY A 79 1.50 24.52 -13.93
CA GLY A 79 2.74 23.98 -14.50
C GLY A 79 3.97 24.24 -13.62
N LEU A 80 4.08 25.44 -13.04
CA LEU A 80 5.16 25.81 -12.12
C LEU A 80 5.11 25.02 -10.81
N SER A 81 3.92 24.83 -10.21
CA SER A 81 3.76 23.99 -9.02
C SER A 81 4.14 22.54 -9.34
N PHE A 82 3.63 21.94 -10.41
CA PHE A 82 3.99 20.57 -10.77
C PHE A 82 5.47 20.40 -11.13
N PHE A 83 6.11 21.43 -11.67
CA PHE A 83 7.56 21.46 -11.86
C PHE A 83 8.30 21.45 -10.51
N ALA A 84 7.84 22.23 -9.53
CA ALA A 84 8.36 22.21 -8.16
C ALA A 84 8.21 20.82 -7.52
N LEU A 85 7.05 20.18 -7.70
CA LEU A 85 6.74 18.85 -7.21
C LEU A 85 7.71 17.76 -7.73
N ILE A 86 8.29 17.92 -8.93
CA ILE A 86 9.34 17.02 -9.43
C ILE A 86 10.62 17.12 -8.59
N PHE A 87 10.95 18.31 -8.09
CA PHE A 87 12.13 18.51 -7.24
C PHE A 87 11.96 17.94 -5.84
N TYR A 88 10.74 17.74 -5.34
CA TYR A 88 10.53 17.01 -4.07
C TYR A 88 11.12 15.60 -4.13
N ASP A 89 10.79 14.83 -5.18
CA ASP A 89 11.29 13.47 -5.34
C ASP A 89 12.78 13.45 -5.69
N THR A 90 13.26 14.44 -6.45
CA THR A 90 14.68 14.58 -6.78
C THR A 90 15.51 14.85 -5.52
N ASN A 91 15.09 15.78 -4.67
CA ASN A 91 15.72 16.06 -3.37
C ASN A 91 15.67 14.84 -2.44
N ALA A 92 14.54 14.11 -2.44
CA ALA A 92 14.40 12.90 -1.64
C ALA A 92 15.37 11.80 -2.08
N LEU A 93 15.58 11.64 -3.39
CA LEU A 93 16.54 10.68 -3.97
C LEU A 93 18.00 11.07 -3.66
N GLU A 94 18.33 12.37 -3.77
CA GLU A 94 19.63 12.90 -3.36
C GLU A 94 19.88 12.68 -1.85
N PHE A 95 18.86 12.89 -1.00
CA PHE A 95 18.95 12.69 0.45
C PHE A 95 19.27 11.24 0.85
N ILE A 96 18.78 10.26 0.08
CA ILE A 96 19.06 8.84 0.32
C ILE A 96 20.28 8.31 -0.47
N ASP A 97 21.00 9.19 -1.17
CA ASP A 97 22.16 8.88 -2.02
C ASP A 97 21.85 7.81 -3.09
N LYS A 98 20.69 7.93 -3.75
CA LYS A 98 20.28 7.06 -4.86
C LYS A 98 20.13 7.88 -6.14
N LYS A 99 20.81 7.43 -7.20
CA LYS A 99 20.75 8.08 -8.52
C LYS A 99 19.74 7.37 -9.41
N VAL A 100 18.70 8.11 -9.80
CA VAL A 100 17.71 7.71 -10.80
C VAL A 100 17.71 8.75 -11.93
N PRO A 101 17.63 8.36 -13.21
CA PRO A 101 17.64 9.34 -14.29
C PRO A 101 16.44 10.29 -14.22
N PHE A 102 16.69 11.60 -14.36
CA PHE A 102 15.69 12.66 -14.17
C PHE A 102 14.35 12.45 -14.91
N PRO A 103 14.30 12.01 -16.19
CA PRO A 103 13.01 11.80 -16.88
C PRO A 103 12.09 10.79 -16.19
N HIS A 104 12.67 9.77 -15.54
CA HIS A 104 11.90 8.78 -14.81
C HIS A 104 11.39 9.33 -13.47
N VAL A 105 12.19 10.15 -12.80
CA VAL A 105 11.79 10.87 -11.58
C VAL A 105 10.66 11.84 -11.90
N ALA A 106 10.81 12.64 -12.97
CA ALA A 106 9.81 13.60 -13.43
C ALA A 106 8.46 12.94 -13.72
N LEU A 107 8.44 11.88 -14.54
CA LEU A 107 7.21 11.15 -14.84
C LEU A 107 6.58 10.54 -13.57
N THR A 108 7.41 9.93 -12.71
CA THR A 108 6.93 9.26 -11.48
C THR A 108 6.35 10.27 -10.50
N ALA A 109 7.05 11.37 -10.22
CA ALA A 109 6.63 12.42 -9.31
C ALA A 109 5.37 13.11 -9.84
N PHE A 110 5.37 13.55 -11.10
CA PHE A 110 4.23 14.20 -11.75
C PHE A 110 2.97 13.31 -11.66
N SER A 111 3.09 12.02 -12.02
CA SER A 111 1.99 11.07 -11.93
C SER A 111 1.56 10.81 -10.48
N ALA A 112 2.51 10.73 -9.54
CA ALA A 112 2.25 10.49 -8.13
C ALA A 112 1.44 11.63 -7.51
N TYR A 113 1.77 12.89 -7.83
CA TYR A 113 1.02 14.05 -7.34
C TYR A 113 -0.30 14.28 -8.07
N ALA A 114 -0.37 14.04 -9.39
CA ALA A 114 -1.64 14.09 -10.12
C ALA A 114 -2.69 13.14 -9.51
N VAL A 115 -2.26 11.92 -9.16
CA VAL A 115 -3.12 10.96 -8.44
C VAL A 115 -3.28 11.31 -6.97
N GLY A 116 -2.21 11.74 -6.29
CA GLY A 116 -2.21 12.05 -4.86
C GLY A 116 -3.16 13.17 -4.48
N ASN A 117 -3.17 14.25 -5.28
CA ASN A 117 -4.06 15.40 -5.09
C ASN A 117 -5.52 15.03 -5.37
N THR A 118 -5.75 14.11 -6.30
CA THR A 118 -7.10 13.73 -6.76
C THR A 118 -7.75 12.64 -5.90
N ALA A 119 -7.06 11.53 -5.66
CA ALA A 119 -7.62 10.38 -4.95
C ALA A 119 -7.65 10.57 -3.42
N GLY A 120 -6.93 11.59 -2.91
CA GLY A 120 -6.72 11.77 -1.48
C GLY A 120 -5.77 10.74 -0.87
N PHE A 121 -5.53 10.88 0.44
CA PHE A 121 -4.56 10.08 1.19
C PHE A 121 -3.18 10.04 0.49
N GLY A 122 -2.62 11.21 0.16
CA GLY A 122 -1.42 11.34 -0.69
C GLY A 122 -0.25 10.42 -0.30
N ALA A 123 -0.01 10.19 0.98
CA ALA A 123 1.03 9.26 1.44
C ALA A 123 0.78 7.79 1.05
N LEU A 124 -0.49 7.38 0.91
CA LEU A 124 -0.89 6.03 0.51
C LEU A 124 -1.06 5.89 -1.01
N SER A 125 -1.74 6.84 -1.65
CA SER A 125 -2.01 6.83 -3.10
C SER A 125 -0.76 7.17 -3.92
N ALA A 126 -0.12 8.30 -3.64
CA ALA A 126 1.14 8.69 -4.27
C ALA A 126 2.30 7.77 -3.82
N GLY A 127 2.24 7.24 -2.60
CA GLY A 127 3.18 6.23 -2.12
C GLY A 127 3.11 4.90 -2.89
N ALA A 128 1.91 4.44 -3.23
CA ALA A 128 1.74 3.23 -4.06
C ALA A 128 2.29 3.42 -5.49
N ILE A 129 2.15 4.61 -6.06
CA ILE A 129 2.74 4.97 -7.36
C ILE A 129 4.26 4.93 -7.30
N ARG A 130 4.86 5.62 -6.31
CA ARG A 130 6.32 5.59 -6.07
C ARG A 130 6.82 4.17 -5.86
N TYR A 131 6.09 3.35 -5.12
CA TYR A 131 6.44 1.95 -4.89
C TYR A 131 6.51 1.13 -6.19
N ARG A 132 5.52 1.26 -7.08
CA ARG A 132 5.50 0.53 -8.35
C ARG A 132 6.53 1.02 -9.37
N ALA A 133 6.80 2.32 -9.37
CA ALA A 133 7.78 2.93 -10.25
C ALA A 133 9.22 2.61 -9.80
N TYR A 134 9.56 2.97 -8.56
CA TYR A 134 10.93 2.87 -8.06
C TYR A 134 11.39 1.44 -7.77
N SER A 135 10.49 0.51 -7.42
CA SER A 135 10.87 -0.91 -7.21
C SER A 135 11.48 -1.55 -8.47
N ARG A 136 11.06 -1.15 -9.68
CA ARG A 136 11.65 -1.64 -10.94
C ARG A 136 12.95 -0.94 -11.32
N MET A 137 13.20 0.21 -10.72
CA MET A 137 14.47 0.93 -10.85
C MET A 137 15.51 0.40 -9.85
N GLY A 138 15.21 -0.68 -9.12
CA GLY A 138 16.12 -1.34 -8.20
C GLY A 138 16.15 -0.72 -6.80
N LEU A 139 15.24 0.22 -6.48
CA LEU A 139 15.15 0.76 -5.12
C LEU A 139 14.48 -0.26 -4.19
N THR A 140 15.04 -0.38 -2.99
CA THR A 140 14.49 -1.27 -1.97
C THR A 140 13.19 -0.69 -1.38
N PRO A 141 12.31 -1.52 -0.80
CA PRO A 141 11.13 -1.03 -0.09
C PRO A 141 11.45 -0.01 1.02
N GLU A 142 12.61 -0.16 1.66
CA GLU A 142 13.10 0.76 2.69
C GLU A 142 13.45 2.13 2.09
N ASP A 143 14.18 2.15 0.97
CA ASP A 143 14.53 3.37 0.24
C ASP A 143 13.27 4.12 -0.19
N ILE A 144 12.30 3.41 -0.75
CA ILE A 144 11.02 4.01 -1.18
C ILE A 144 10.23 4.53 0.01
N GLY A 145 10.22 3.80 1.13
CA GLY A 145 9.61 4.26 2.37
C GLY A 145 10.23 5.56 2.88
N ARG A 146 11.56 5.70 2.78
CA ARG A 146 12.28 6.94 3.11
C ARG A 146 11.92 8.10 2.17
N ILE A 147 11.80 7.84 0.87
CA ILE A 147 11.34 8.85 -0.10
C ILE A 147 9.94 9.34 0.26
N VAL A 148 8.99 8.43 0.47
CA VAL A 148 7.60 8.80 0.82
C VAL A 148 7.55 9.57 2.14
N ALA A 149 8.30 9.13 3.15
CA ALA A 149 8.36 9.80 4.44
C ALA A 149 9.00 11.20 4.33
N PHE A 150 10.12 11.32 3.63
CA PHE A 150 10.80 12.60 3.38
C PHE A 150 9.85 13.58 2.69
N VAL A 151 9.20 13.16 1.60
CA VAL A 151 8.29 14.01 0.83
C VAL A 151 7.09 14.46 1.67
N THR A 152 6.44 13.52 2.38
CA THR A 152 5.25 13.82 3.19
C THR A 152 5.58 14.77 4.34
N LEU A 153 6.70 14.52 5.02
CA LEU A 153 7.15 15.36 6.12
C LEU A 153 7.59 16.74 5.64
N SER A 154 8.32 16.79 4.52
CA SER A 154 8.79 18.05 3.93
C SER A 154 7.62 18.94 3.52
N PHE A 155 6.61 18.35 2.87
CA PHE A 155 5.37 19.04 2.57
C PHE A 155 4.67 19.54 3.84
N GLY A 156 4.48 18.68 4.85
CA GLY A 156 3.79 19.06 6.08
C GLY A 156 4.51 20.15 6.89
N LEU A 157 5.84 20.02 7.07
CA LEU A 157 6.64 21.02 7.78
C LEU A 157 6.79 22.32 6.98
N GLY A 158 6.94 22.23 5.65
CA GLY A 158 6.97 23.39 4.78
C GLY A 158 5.63 24.13 4.76
N LEU A 159 4.50 23.41 4.72
CA LEU A 159 3.16 23.99 4.81
C LEU A 159 2.91 24.66 6.16
N ALA A 160 3.30 24.02 7.26
CA ALA A 160 3.21 24.62 8.59
C ALA A 160 4.07 25.89 8.70
N ALA A 161 5.28 25.87 8.14
CA ALA A 161 6.17 27.02 8.12
C ALA A 161 5.61 28.17 7.29
N VAL A 162 5.21 27.91 6.04
CA VAL A 162 4.64 28.92 5.13
C VAL A 162 3.34 29.50 5.70
N GLY A 163 2.44 28.64 6.18
CA GLY A 163 1.18 29.05 6.79
C GLY A 163 1.40 29.91 8.04
N SER A 164 2.36 29.55 8.89
CA SER A 164 2.65 30.32 10.12
C SER A 164 3.37 31.64 9.83
N ILE A 165 4.31 31.67 8.87
CA ILE A 165 4.96 32.93 8.43
C ILE A 165 3.91 33.88 7.87
N ALA A 166 3.05 33.38 6.97
CA ALA A 166 2.01 34.19 6.37
C ALA A 166 1.03 34.70 7.45
N LEU A 167 0.54 33.82 8.33
CA LEU A 167 -0.36 34.17 9.43
C LEU A 167 0.25 35.22 10.38
N MET A 168 1.55 35.17 10.65
CA MET A 168 2.22 36.14 11.52
C MET A 168 2.22 37.56 10.94
N ILE A 169 2.31 37.68 9.62
CA ILE A 169 2.28 38.95 8.89
C ILE A 169 0.85 39.51 8.84
N ILE A 170 -0.13 38.65 8.53
CA ILE A 170 -1.49 39.08 8.18
C ILE A 170 -2.52 38.92 9.32
N ALA A 171 -2.09 38.61 10.55
CA ALA A 171 -2.98 38.39 11.70
C ALA A 171 -3.93 39.57 12.00
N ASP A 172 -3.52 40.80 11.72
CA ASP A 172 -4.35 41.99 11.94
C ASP A 172 -5.47 42.10 10.88
N GLU A 173 -5.23 41.60 9.67
CA GLU A 173 -6.23 41.51 8.60
C GLU A 173 -7.16 40.31 8.81
N MET A 174 -6.64 39.20 9.33
CA MET A 174 -7.41 37.97 9.54
C MET A 174 -8.24 37.94 10.82
N GLY A 175 -7.74 38.49 11.93
CA GLY A 175 -8.41 38.45 13.23
C GLY A 175 -9.87 38.91 13.19
N PRO A 176 -10.17 40.07 12.56
CA PRO A 176 -11.54 40.54 12.39
C PRO A 176 -12.44 39.62 11.54
N LEU A 177 -11.89 38.92 10.55
CA LEU A 177 -12.65 38.04 9.65
C LEU A 177 -13.22 36.81 10.38
N ILE A 178 -12.49 36.29 11.37
CA ILE A 178 -12.87 35.08 12.13
C ILE A 178 -13.27 35.37 13.58
N ASN A 179 -13.35 36.65 13.97
CA ASN A 179 -13.67 37.11 15.33
C ASN A 179 -12.71 36.52 16.41
N VAL A 180 -11.42 36.48 16.08
CA VAL A 180 -10.34 36.03 16.99
C VAL A 180 -9.32 37.14 17.14
N ASP A 181 -8.87 37.37 18.37
CA ASP A 181 -7.85 38.38 18.65
C ASP A 181 -6.54 38.10 17.88
N SER A 182 -6.01 39.12 17.20
CA SER A 182 -4.82 39.03 16.35
C SER A 182 -3.58 38.62 17.15
N LEU A 183 -3.53 38.92 18.44
CA LEU A 183 -2.46 38.47 19.34
C LEU A 183 -2.47 36.95 19.51
N VAL A 184 -3.65 36.32 19.60
CA VAL A 184 -3.79 34.86 19.71
C VAL A 184 -3.31 34.19 18.42
N LEU A 185 -3.69 34.72 17.26
CA LEU A 185 -3.24 34.21 15.96
C LEU A 185 -1.72 34.29 15.80
N ARG A 186 -1.12 35.43 16.17
CA ARG A 186 0.35 35.60 16.20
C ARG A 186 1.00 34.67 17.21
N GLY A 187 0.39 34.46 18.37
CA GLY A 187 0.85 33.52 19.40
C GLY A 187 0.93 32.08 18.87
N VAL A 188 -0.14 31.61 18.22
CA VAL A 188 -0.17 30.27 17.60
C VAL A 188 0.88 30.15 16.50
N ALA A 189 0.95 31.12 15.58
CA ALA A 189 1.97 31.13 14.53
C ALA A 189 3.40 31.13 15.10
N GLY A 190 3.66 31.94 16.12
CA GLY A 190 4.93 32.03 16.81
C GLY A 190 5.33 30.72 17.51
N VAL A 191 4.37 30.02 18.13
CA VAL A 191 4.61 28.69 18.73
C VAL A 191 4.99 27.67 17.65
N ILE A 192 4.25 27.63 16.53
CA ILE A 192 4.56 26.69 15.43
C ILE A 192 5.94 27.00 14.85
N LEU A 193 6.26 28.27 14.58
CA LEU A 193 7.57 28.68 14.08
C LEU A 193 8.69 28.40 15.09
N GLY A 194 8.44 28.60 16.39
CA GLY A 194 9.36 28.26 17.45
C GLY A 194 9.67 26.76 17.49
N LEU A 195 8.64 25.91 17.40
CA LEU A 195 8.80 24.45 17.33
C LEU A 195 9.58 24.03 16.07
N LEU A 196 9.28 24.63 14.93
CA LEU A 196 10.00 24.37 13.68
C LEU A 196 11.47 24.83 13.76
N ALA A 197 11.74 25.99 14.35
CA ALA A 197 13.09 26.50 14.55
C ALA A 197 13.89 25.62 15.51
N VAL A 198 13.29 25.15 16.60
CA VAL A 198 13.90 24.17 17.52
C VAL A 198 14.20 22.87 16.78
N LEU A 199 13.25 22.36 15.99
CA LEU A 199 13.43 21.15 15.19
C LEU A 199 14.58 21.31 14.19
N LEU A 200 14.63 22.42 13.45
CA LEU A 200 15.74 22.74 12.53
C LEU A 200 17.09 22.90 13.24
N TYR A 201 17.10 23.56 14.41
CA TYR A 201 18.29 23.75 15.22
C TYR A 201 18.84 22.42 15.74
N MET A 202 17.97 21.58 16.29
CA MET A 202 18.31 20.23 16.76
C MET A 202 18.78 19.33 15.60
N GLY A 203 18.32 19.59 14.37
CA GLY A 203 18.75 18.89 13.15
C GLY A 203 20.13 19.29 12.60
N ARG A 204 20.75 20.36 13.08
CA ARG A 204 22.06 20.83 12.62
C ARG A 204 23.13 19.75 12.87
N GLY A 205 23.58 19.10 11.80
CA GLY A 205 24.56 18.01 11.83
C GLY A 205 24.00 16.62 11.51
N GLY A 206 22.75 16.50 11.06
CA GLY A 206 22.13 15.21 10.73
C GLY A 206 21.87 14.35 11.96
N ARG A 207 21.69 15.01 13.12
CA ARG A 207 21.32 14.39 14.40
C ARG A 207 19.94 13.76 14.27
N VAL A 208 19.77 12.67 14.99
CA VAL A 208 18.49 11.97 15.10
C VAL A 208 17.75 12.58 16.29
N ILE A 209 16.55 13.11 16.06
CA ILE A 209 15.69 13.66 17.10
C ILE A 209 14.63 12.63 17.47
N SER A 210 14.57 12.21 18.73
CA SER A 210 13.51 11.35 19.25
C SER A 210 12.37 12.18 19.87
N ILE A 211 11.19 12.14 19.27
CA ILE A 211 9.91 12.67 19.78
C ILE A 211 9.00 11.48 20.14
N GLY A 212 9.05 11.03 21.40
CA GLY A 212 8.31 9.85 21.85
C GLY A 212 8.79 8.58 21.14
N SER A 213 7.88 7.83 20.50
CA SER A 213 8.23 6.67 19.65
C SER A 213 8.61 7.05 18.20
N PHE A 214 8.55 8.34 17.86
CA PHE A 214 8.80 8.85 16.51
C PHE A 214 10.09 9.63 16.46
N THR A 215 10.90 9.35 15.46
CA THR A 215 12.31 9.62 15.59
C THR A 215 12.87 9.99 14.24
N LEU A 216 13.32 11.22 14.13
CA LEU A 216 13.46 11.90 12.86
C LEU A 216 14.93 12.24 12.64
N ARG A 217 15.55 11.59 11.65
CA ARG A 217 16.83 12.07 11.13
C ARG A 217 16.52 13.22 10.20
N LEU A 218 16.79 14.43 10.68
CA LEU A 218 16.64 15.60 9.85
C LEU A 218 17.75 15.63 8.79
N PRO A 219 17.39 15.96 7.55
CA PRO A 219 18.35 16.35 6.54
C PRO A 219 19.34 17.41 7.05
N ASP A 220 20.49 17.48 6.40
CA ASP A 220 21.42 18.58 6.59
C ASP A 220 20.76 19.92 6.25
N SER A 221 21.28 21.01 6.80
CA SER A 221 20.66 22.33 6.67
C SER A 221 20.50 22.77 5.21
N ARG A 222 21.39 22.33 4.30
CA ARG A 222 21.30 22.65 2.86
C ARG A 222 20.16 21.90 2.19
N THR A 223 19.98 20.63 2.50
CA THR A 223 18.86 19.84 1.97
C THR A 223 17.52 20.36 2.50
N TRP A 224 17.43 20.68 3.79
CA TRP A 224 16.22 21.27 4.37
C TRP A 224 15.90 22.65 3.80
N SER A 225 16.90 23.52 3.62
CA SER A 225 16.67 24.85 3.04
C SER A 225 16.23 24.76 1.59
N ARG A 226 16.87 23.88 0.78
CA ARG A 226 16.45 23.62 -0.60
C ARG A 226 15.03 23.08 -0.64
N GLN A 227 14.71 22.13 0.24
CA GLN A 227 13.40 21.53 0.28
C GLN A 227 12.32 22.51 0.75
N PHE A 228 12.62 23.36 1.73
CA PHE A 228 11.73 24.44 2.16
C PHE A 228 11.46 25.43 1.02
N LEU A 229 12.48 25.83 0.27
CA LEU A 229 12.30 26.72 -0.91
C LEU A 229 11.43 26.07 -1.98
N VAL A 230 11.65 24.77 -2.26
CA VAL A 230 10.81 24.02 -3.20
C VAL A 230 9.36 23.95 -2.71
N THR A 231 9.14 23.69 -1.42
CA THR A 231 7.80 23.64 -0.84
C THR A 231 7.12 25.00 -0.77
N ALA A 232 7.84 26.06 -0.42
CA ALA A 232 7.31 27.41 -0.40
C ALA A 232 6.92 27.88 -1.81
N PHE A 233 7.75 27.60 -2.81
CA PHE A 233 7.44 27.91 -4.20
C PHE A 233 6.24 27.11 -4.72
N ASP A 234 6.15 25.82 -4.38
CA ASP A 234 5.00 24.98 -4.71
C ASP A 234 3.69 25.53 -4.13
N ILE A 235 3.65 25.80 -2.81
CA ILE A 235 2.46 26.35 -2.14
C ILE A 235 2.11 27.74 -2.68
N ALA A 236 3.11 28.59 -2.94
CA ALA A 236 2.89 29.91 -3.52
C ALA A 236 2.31 29.82 -4.93
N ALA A 237 2.86 28.94 -5.77
CA ALA A 237 2.36 28.72 -7.12
C ALA A 237 0.93 28.15 -7.09
N SER A 238 0.67 27.15 -6.25
CA SER A 238 -0.64 26.50 -6.14
C SER A 238 -1.71 27.44 -5.55
N ALA A 239 -1.35 28.31 -4.59
CA ALA A 239 -2.23 29.38 -4.10
C ALA A 239 -2.52 30.39 -5.22
N THR A 240 -1.50 30.76 -6.00
CA THR A 240 -1.67 31.73 -7.09
C THR A 240 -2.61 31.22 -8.18
N VAL A 241 -2.72 29.90 -8.39
CA VAL A 241 -3.73 29.33 -9.29
C VAL A 241 -5.14 29.75 -8.88
N LEU A 242 -5.51 29.62 -7.60
CA LEU A 242 -6.84 30.03 -7.13
C LEU A 242 -6.96 31.55 -7.02
N TYR A 243 -5.90 32.25 -6.61
CA TYR A 243 -5.89 33.71 -6.50
C TYR A 243 -6.20 34.41 -7.82
N VAL A 244 -5.62 33.93 -8.92
CA VAL A 244 -5.83 34.53 -10.25
C VAL A 244 -7.21 34.22 -10.82
N LEU A 245 -7.85 33.14 -10.37
CA LEU A 245 -9.21 32.77 -10.76
C LEU A 245 -10.27 33.52 -9.96
N LEU A 246 -9.93 34.08 -8.80
CA LEU A 246 -10.82 34.95 -8.05
C LEU A 246 -11.01 36.26 -8.84
N PRO A 247 -12.23 36.83 -8.86
CA PRO A 247 -12.45 38.16 -9.39
C PRO A 247 -11.60 39.19 -8.62
N GLU A 248 -11.43 40.40 -9.18
CA GLU A 248 -10.67 41.47 -8.53
C GLU A 248 -11.13 41.62 -7.06
N SER A 249 -10.26 41.20 -6.15
CA SER A 249 -10.57 41.10 -4.73
C SER A 249 -9.85 42.19 -3.97
N SER A 250 -10.47 42.65 -2.88
CA SER A 250 -9.86 43.59 -1.93
C SER A 250 -8.73 42.97 -1.11
N ILE A 251 -8.51 41.65 -1.23
CA ILE A 251 -7.55 40.90 -0.43
C ILE A 251 -6.21 40.78 -1.18
N GLY A 252 -5.14 41.22 -0.53
CA GLY A 252 -3.79 41.09 -1.06
C GLY A 252 -3.35 39.62 -1.18
N TRP A 253 -2.48 39.34 -2.15
CA TRP A 253 -1.91 38.00 -2.36
C TRP A 253 -1.31 37.33 -1.10
N PRO A 254 -0.55 38.03 -0.22
CA PRO A 254 0.00 37.41 0.99
C PRO A 254 -1.07 36.90 1.96
N THR A 255 -2.17 37.64 2.07
CA THR A 255 -3.31 37.29 2.93
C THR A 255 -4.01 36.06 2.38
N PHE A 256 -4.24 36.03 1.06
CA PHE A 256 -4.78 34.87 0.38
C PHE A 256 -3.88 33.62 0.53
N LEU A 257 -2.56 33.78 0.42
CA LEU A 257 -1.60 32.68 0.62
C LEU A 257 -1.74 32.04 2.01
N ALA A 258 -1.97 32.85 3.05
CA ALA A 258 -2.18 32.35 4.40
C ALA A 258 -3.48 31.55 4.51
N VAL A 259 -4.59 32.11 4.00
CA VAL A 259 -5.90 31.43 3.94
C VAL A 259 -5.75 30.08 3.23
N TYR A 260 -5.11 30.09 2.06
CA TYR A 260 -4.90 28.90 1.24
C TYR A 260 -4.05 27.85 1.96
N ALA A 261 -2.94 28.24 2.60
CA ALA A 261 -2.09 27.32 3.34
C ALA A 261 -2.83 26.65 4.51
N ILE A 262 -3.68 27.40 5.23
CA ILE A 262 -4.54 26.87 6.29
C ILE A 262 -5.57 25.90 5.71
N ALA A 263 -6.24 26.27 4.61
CA ALA A 263 -7.23 25.43 3.95
C ALA A 263 -6.64 24.10 3.46
N VAL A 264 -5.48 24.12 2.81
CA VAL A 264 -4.76 22.91 2.40
C VAL A 264 -4.31 22.10 3.62
N GLY A 265 -3.81 22.75 4.67
CA GLY A 265 -3.37 22.10 5.90
C GLY A 265 -4.49 21.32 6.59
N LEU A 266 -5.64 21.96 6.79
CA LEU A 266 -6.83 21.33 7.37
C LEU A 266 -7.40 20.25 6.44
N GLY A 267 -7.42 20.49 5.13
CA GLY A 267 -7.86 19.51 4.14
C GLY A 267 -7.04 18.22 4.20
N VAL A 268 -5.71 18.32 4.26
CA VAL A 268 -4.82 17.16 4.37
C VAL A 268 -4.93 16.48 5.73
N LEU A 269 -5.04 17.25 6.82
CA LEU A 269 -5.16 16.73 8.19
C LEU A 269 -6.47 15.97 8.43
N SER A 270 -7.56 16.38 7.75
CA SER A 270 -8.88 15.74 7.85
C SER A 270 -8.94 14.32 7.27
N HIS A 271 -7.94 13.94 6.46
CA HIS A 271 -7.93 12.71 5.67
C HIS A 271 -9.09 12.54 4.70
N VAL A 272 -9.89 13.58 4.44
CA VAL A 272 -10.96 13.53 3.44
C VAL A 272 -10.34 13.43 2.03
N PRO A 273 -10.90 12.62 1.12
CA PRO A 273 -10.42 12.53 -0.26
C PRO A 273 -10.34 13.90 -0.94
N ALA A 274 -9.19 14.21 -1.57
CA ALA A 274 -8.86 15.52 -2.15
C ALA A 274 -9.01 16.74 -1.22
N GLY A 275 -9.19 16.54 0.10
CA GLY A 275 -9.59 17.60 1.03
C GLY A 275 -10.94 18.24 0.65
N LEU A 276 -11.78 17.52 -0.10
CA LEU A 276 -13.05 18.01 -0.62
C LEU A 276 -13.98 18.39 0.53
N GLY A 277 -14.63 19.53 0.42
CA GLY A 277 -15.45 20.10 1.47
C GLY A 277 -14.58 20.95 2.41
N VAL A 278 -13.56 20.38 3.07
CA VAL A 278 -12.79 21.10 4.10
C VAL A 278 -12.08 22.30 3.50
N PHE A 279 -11.45 22.11 2.34
CA PHE A 279 -10.78 23.20 1.63
C PHE A 279 -11.79 24.29 1.23
N GLU A 280 -12.88 23.90 0.58
CA GLU A 280 -13.94 24.80 0.13
C GLU A 280 -14.56 25.59 1.30
N THR A 281 -14.92 24.92 2.40
CA THR A 281 -15.48 25.56 3.60
C THR A 281 -14.54 26.60 4.17
N VAL A 282 -13.24 26.30 4.28
CA VAL A 282 -12.27 27.24 4.85
C VAL A 282 -12.09 28.46 3.95
N ILE A 283 -12.00 28.26 2.63
CA ILE A 283 -11.93 29.36 1.65
C ILE A 283 -13.20 30.21 1.73
N VAL A 284 -14.38 29.62 1.64
CA VAL A 284 -15.66 30.34 1.68
C VAL A 284 -15.87 31.05 3.02
N ALA A 285 -15.57 30.40 4.14
CA ALA A 285 -15.70 31.03 5.46
C ALA A 285 -14.74 32.23 5.65
N SER A 286 -13.56 32.17 5.05
CA SER A 286 -12.55 33.23 5.20
C SER A 286 -12.74 34.39 4.22
N LEU A 287 -13.24 34.11 3.01
CA LEU A 287 -13.39 35.09 1.92
C LEU A 287 -14.84 35.58 1.74
N GLY A 288 -15.85 34.85 2.23
CA GLY A 288 -17.25 35.13 1.96
C GLY A 288 -17.77 36.45 2.54
N SER A 289 -17.05 37.06 3.48
CA SER A 289 -17.34 38.42 3.97
C SER A 289 -16.70 39.53 3.12
N ALA A 290 -15.70 39.20 2.30
CA ALA A 290 -14.92 40.16 1.51
C ALA A 290 -15.21 40.09 0.00
N VAL A 291 -15.63 38.93 -0.49
CA VAL A 291 -15.92 38.64 -1.91
C VAL A 291 -17.24 37.90 -1.98
N ASN A 292 -18.02 38.13 -3.05
CA ASN A 292 -19.28 37.42 -3.26
C ASN A 292 -19.04 35.91 -3.32
N VAL A 293 -19.87 35.17 -2.57
CA VAL A 293 -19.66 33.73 -2.32
C VAL A 293 -19.88 32.89 -3.59
N ASP A 294 -20.79 33.29 -4.47
CA ASP A 294 -21.01 32.72 -5.81
C ASP A 294 -19.74 32.71 -6.66
N ALA A 295 -19.03 33.84 -6.73
CA ALA A 295 -17.79 33.96 -7.48
C ALA A 295 -16.68 33.10 -6.86
N VAL A 296 -16.57 33.07 -5.52
CA VAL A 296 -15.60 32.21 -4.81
C VAL A 296 -15.86 30.73 -5.14
N LEU A 297 -17.12 30.28 -5.13
CA LEU A 297 -17.48 28.90 -5.47
C LEU A 297 -17.19 28.58 -6.95
N GLY A 298 -17.48 29.50 -7.87
CA GLY A 298 -17.12 29.36 -9.28
C GLY A 298 -15.61 29.19 -9.48
N SER A 299 -14.80 30.06 -8.87
CA SER A 299 -13.33 29.97 -8.90
C SER A 299 -12.81 28.67 -8.26
N LEU A 300 -13.44 28.17 -7.19
CA LEU A 300 -13.08 26.90 -6.54
C LEU A 300 -13.32 25.69 -7.45
N VAL A 301 -14.47 25.63 -8.14
CA VAL A 301 -14.77 24.57 -9.11
C VAL A 301 -13.74 24.59 -10.24
N LEU A 302 -13.47 25.77 -10.80
CA LEU A 302 -12.48 25.93 -11.88
C LEU A 302 -11.06 25.58 -11.42
N TYR A 303 -10.69 25.95 -10.20
CA TYR A 303 -9.42 25.54 -9.58
C TYR A 303 -9.29 24.02 -9.46
N ARG A 304 -10.36 23.30 -9.10
CA ARG A 304 -10.33 21.82 -9.07
C ARG A 304 -10.09 21.25 -10.47
N VAL A 305 -10.76 21.78 -11.49
CA VAL A 305 -10.53 21.36 -12.88
C VAL A 305 -9.07 21.61 -13.29
N ILE A 306 -8.58 22.84 -13.09
CA ILE A 306 -7.25 23.25 -13.56
C ILE A 306 -6.12 22.55 -12.78
N TYR A 307 -6.20 22.47 -11.46
CA TYR A 307 -5.11 21.98 -10.61
C TYR A 307 -5.15 20.46 -10.36
N HIS A 308 -6.31 19.80 -10.48
CA HIS A 308 -6.45 18.37 -10.21
C HIS A 308 -6.70 17.56 -11.49
N VAL A 309 -7.62 18.00 -12.34
CA VAL A 309 -8.03 17.23 -13.54
C VAL A 309 -7.03 17.38 -14.67
N ILE A 310 -6.62 18.60 -15.02
CA ILE A 310 -5.71 18.83 -16.16
C ILE A 310 -4.35 18.13 -16.00
N PRO A 311 -3.67 18.16 -14.84
CA PRO A 311 -2.43 17.42 -14.66
C PRO A 311 -2.61 15.91 -14.81
N LEU A 312 -3.76 15.36 -14.39
CA LEU A 312 -4.07 13.95 -14.58
C LEU A 312 -4.26 13.62 -16.07
N LEU A 313 -4.98 14.45 -16.82
CA LEU A 313 -5.12 14.31 -18.27
C LEU A 313 -3.76 14.38 -18.97
N LEU A 314 -2.91 15.33 -18.57
CA LEU A 314 -1.56 15.47 -19.10
C LEU A 314 -0.69 14.23 -18.80
N ALA A 315 -0.78 13.67 -17.59
CA ALA A 315 -0.08 12.44 -17.22
C ALA A 315 -0.53 11.27 -18.11
N ILE A 316 -1.85 11.09 -18.29
CA ILE A 316 -2.41 10.04 -19.17
C ILE A 316 -1.94 10.27 -20.61
N MET A 317 -2.00 11.50 -21.11
CA MET A 317 -1.62 11.83 -22.48
C MET A 317 -0.12 11.57 -22.73
N VAL A 318 0.76 11.97 -21.80
CA VAL A 318 2.20 11.72 -21.91
C VAL A 318 2.48 10.22 -21.96
N VAL A 319 1.86 9.44 -21.07
CA VAL A 319 2.04 7.98 -21.06
C VAL A 319 1.47 7.35 -22.34
N ALA A 320 0.26 7.73 -22.76
CA ALA A 320 -0.38 7.20 -23.98
C ALA A 320 0.43 7.53 -25.24
N ALA A 321 0.95 8.76 -25.35
CA ALA A 321 1.79 9.19 -26.48
C ALA A 321 3.09 8.37 -26.56
N THR A 322 3.72 8.07 -25.42
CA THR A 322 4.91 7.19 -25.39
C THR A 322 4.60 5.74 -25.78
N GLU A 323 3.37 5.29 -25.56
CA GLU A 323 2.92 3.95 -25.96
C GLU A 323 2.55 3.86 -27.45
N LEU A 324 2.03 4.95 -28.04
CA LEU A 324 1.68 5.07 -29.46
C LEU A 324 2.91 5.26 -30.35
N ARG A 325 3.93 5.99 -29.90
CA ARG A 325 5.19 6.24 -30.63
C ARG A 325 6.10 5.01 -30.72
N ARG A 326 5.52 3.81 -30.92
CA ARG A 326 6.21 2.50 -31.04
C ARG A 326 7.31 2.47 -32.11
N PHE A 327 7.36 3.47 -32.98
CA PHE A 327 8.24 3.57 -34.16
C PHE A 327 9.47 4.46 -33.97
N VAL A 328 9.73 5.02 -32.78
CA VAL A 328 10.92 5.85 -32.55
C VAL A 328 11.88 5.13 -31.60
N ASP A 329 12.97 4.59 -32.15
CA ASP A 329 14.03 3.83 -31.46
C ASP A 329 14.94 4.68 -30.56
N HIS A 330 14.38 5.62 -29.78
CA HIS A 330 15.17 6.38 -28.83
C HIS A 330 15.26 5.63 -27.48
N PRO A 331 16.47 5.35 -26.94
CA PRO A 331 16.65 4.57 -25.72
C PRO A 331 15.93 5.17 -24.51
N ALA A 332 15.87 6.50 -24.40
CA ALA A 332 15.11 7.20 -23.36
C ALA A 332 13.59 6.96 -23.44
N ALA A 333 13.01 6.91 -24.65
CA ALA A 333 11.58 6.68 -24.85
C ALA A 333 11.19 5.23 -24.46
N SER A 334 12.08 4.26 -24.72
CA SER A 334 11.85 2.85 -24.38
C SER A 334 11.77 2.60 -22.86
N SER A 335 12.55 3.35 -22.07
CA SER A 335 12.59 3.23 -20.61
C SER A 335 11.41 3.98 -19.96
N VAL A 336 11.08 5.17 -20.45
CA VAL A 336 9.89 5.94 -20.03
C VAL A 336 8.61 5.13 -20.29
N ARG A 337 8.50 4.43 -21.43
CA ARG A 337 7.36 3.57 -21.75
C ARG A 337 7.15 2.43 -20.74
N ARG A 338 8.23 1.81 -20.25
CA ARG A 338 8.14 0.73 -19.24
C ARG A 338 7.57 1.23 -17.92
N VAL A 339 7.95 2.44 -17.50
CA VAL A 339 7.41 3.09 -16.30
C VAL A 339 5.97 3.52 -16.54
N GLY A 340 5.71 4.20 -17.67
CA GLY A 340 4.39 4.67 -18.08
C GLY A 340 3.33 3.56 -18.09
N GLY A 341 3.62 2.41 -18.71
CA GLY A 341 2.69 1.28 -18.75
C GLY A 341 2.28 0.71 -17.37
N ARG A 342 3.05 0.99 -16.31
CA ARG A 342 2.68 0.61 -14.93
C ARG A 342 1.91 1.67 -14.19
N LEU A 343 2.10 2.94 -14.56
CA LEU A 343 1.40 4.08 -13.99
C LEU A 343 0.01 4.24 -14.61
N MET A 344 -0.12 3.93 -15.90
CA MET A 344 -1.35 4.09 -16.67
C MET A 344 -2.61 3.51 -16.00
N PRO A 345 -2.60 2.28 -15.43
CA PRO A 345 -3.79 1.74 -14.78
C PRO A 345 -4.21 2.53 -13.53
N GLN A 346 -3.27 3.14 -12.81
CA GLN A 346 -3.59 4.02 -11.68
C GLN A 346 -4.11 5.37 -12.16
N LEU A 347 -3.50 5.94 -13.20
CA LEU A 347 -3.96 7.19 -13.80
C LEU A 347 -5.40 7.04 -14.33
N LEU A 348 -5.67 5.99 -15.10
CA LEU A 348 -7.01 5.68 -15.61
C LEU A 348 -8.01 5.33 -14.50
N SER A 349 -7.58 4.63 -13.44
CA SER A 349 -8.42 4.40 -12.25
C SER A 349 -8.81 5.70 -11.57
N THR A 350 -7.87 6.61 -11.35
CA THR A 350 -8.15 7.89 -10.69
C THR A 350 -9.01 8.79 -11.59
N PHE A 351 -8.80 8.74 -12.89
CA PHE A 351 -9.63 9.49 -13.84
C PHE A 351 -11.04 8.92 -13.95
N ALA A 352 -11.20 7.59 -13.96
CA ALA A 352 -12.50 6.93 -13.90
C ALA A 352 -13.29 7.30 -12.63
N LEU A 353 -12.61 7.40 -11.48
CA LEU A 353 -13.21 7.86 -10.23
C LEU A 353 -13.75 9.29 -10.38
N LEU A 354 -12.95 10.21 -10.94
CA LEU A 354 -13.38 11.59 -11.19
C LEU A 354 -14.56 11.66 -12.16
N LEU A 355 -14.52 10.90 -13.26
CA LEU A 355 -15.60 10.86 -14.24
C LEU A 355 -16.89 10.30 -13.63
N GLY A 356 -16.78 9.27 -12.79
CA GLY A 356 -17.92 8.74 -12.06
C GLY A 356 -18.54 9.78 -11.13
N VAL A 357 -17.72 10.53 -10.39
CA VAL A 357 -18.17 11.64 -9.54
C VAL A 357 -18.80 12.76 -10.36
N MET A 358 -18.18 13.17 -11.47
CA MET A 358 -18.70 14.17 -12.39
C MET A 358 -20.07 13.78 -12.94
N LEU A 359 -20.25 12.53 -13.37
CA LEU A 359 -21.54 12.00 -13.86
C LEU A 359 -22.62 12.00 -12.79
N ILE A 360 -22.26 11.68 -11.54
CA ILE A 360 -23.19 11.71 -10.41
C ILE A 360 -23.60 13.15 -10.09
N PHE A 361 -22.65 14.08 -9.98
CA PHE A 361 -22.97 15.47 -9.66
C PHE A 361 -23.76 16.14 -10.78
N SER A 362 -23.37 15.91 -12.03
CA SER A 362 -24.09 16.39 -13.21
C SER A 362 -25.52 15.83 -13.33
N SER A 363 -25.77 14.62 -12.82
CA SER A 363 -27.14 14.06 -12.80
C SER A 363 -28.07 14.72 -11.79
N VAL A 364 -27.51 15.42 -10.80
CA VAL A 364 -28.23 16.09 -9.71
C VAL A 364 -28.43 17.58 -10.01
N THR A 365 -27.48 18.21 -10.70
CA THR A 365 -27.56 19.62 -11.10
C THR A 365 -28.61 19.86 -12.19
N PRO A 366 -29.18 21.07 -12.23
CA PRO A 366 -30.21 21.43 -13.20
C PRO A 366 -29.60 21.59 -14.59
N THR A 367 -30.45 21.50 -15.60
CA THR A 367 -30.05 21.54 -17.01
C THR A 367 -30.37 22.91 -17.59
N PRO A 368 -29.46 23.58 -18.33
CA PRO A 368 -29.78 24.87 -18.92
C PRO A 368 -31.03 24.81 -19.81
N ASP A 369 -31.95 25.77 -19.64
CA ASP A 369 -33.26 25.80 -20.32
C ASP A 369 -33.13 25.73 -21.84
N GLU A 370 -32.13 26.41 -22.43
CA GLU A 370 -31.87 26.39 -23.88
C GLU A 370 -31.64 24.97 -24.43
N ASN A 371 -30.97 24.11 -23.64
CA ASN A 371 -30.74 22.71 -24.03
C ASN A 371 -31.99 21.85 -23.86
N LEU A 372 -32.82 22.15 -22.85
CA LEU A 372 -34.07 21.43 -22.62
C LEU A 372 -35.12 21.78 -23.68
N GLU A 373 -35.24 23.04 -24.08
CA GLU A 373 -36.09 23.47 -25.19
C GLU A 373 -35.70 22.75 -26.48
N PHE A 374 -34.41 22.78 -26.84
CA PHE A 374 -33.91 22.07 -28.02
C PHE A 374 -34.17 20.55 -27.95
N LEU A 375 -33.96 19.92 -26.80
CA LEU A 375 -34.18 18.47 -26.66
C LEU A 375 -35.68 18.11 -26.68
N SER A 376 -36.55 19.00 -26.21
CA SER A 376 -38.01 18.79 -26.21
C SER A 376 -38.60 18.70 -27.61
N ASP A 377 -37.96 19.33 -28.60
CA ASP A 377 -38.35 19.27 -30.02
C ASP A 377 -38.05 17.90 -30.66
N TYR A 378 -37.09 17.15 -30.12
CA TYR A 378 -36.59 15.90 -30.74
C TYR A 378 -36.76 14.64 -29.88
N LEU A 379 -36.90 14.76 -28.55
CA LEU A 379 -36.94 13.63 -27.62
C LEU A 379 -38.15 13.70 -26.69
N ALA A 380 -38.74 12.54 -26.41
CA ALA A 380 -39.82 12.42 -25.44
C ALA A 380 -39.31 12.62 -23.99
N LEU A 381 -40.11 13.30 -23.16
CA LEU A 381 -39.80 13.58 -21.73
C LEU A 381 -39.24 12.38 -20.95
N PRO A 382 -39.83 11.16 -21.03
CA PRO A 382 -39.33 10.04 -20.24
C PRO A 382 -37.91 9.62 -20.61
N VAL A 383 -37.46 9.90 -21.84
CA VAL A 383 -36.10 9.60 -22.32
C VAL A 383 -35.10 10.55 -21.67
N VAL A 384 -35.42 11.85 -21.60
CA VAL A 384 -34.56 12.87 -20.99
C VAL A 384 -34.46 12.63 -19.48
N GLU A 385 -35.58 12.48 -18.78
CA GLU A 385 -35.56 12.22 -17.33
C GLU A 385 -34.93 10.87 -16.98
N GLY A 386 -35.19 9.83 -17.79
CA GLY A 386 -34.55 8.53 -17.66
C GLY A 386 -33.04 8.60 -17.87
N ALA A 387 -32.56 9.50 -18.73
CA ALA A 387 -31.13 9.68 -18.98
C ALA A 387 -30.39 10.26 -17.75
N HIS A 388 -31.00 11.18 -17.01
CA HIS A 388 -30.42 11.69 -15.74
C HIS A 388 -30.28 10.57 -14.70
N PHE A 389 -31.35 9.80 -14.48
CA PHE A 389 -31.32 8.68 -13.55
C PHE A 389 -30.26 7.64 -13.95
N LEU A 390 -30.24 7.23 -15.21
CA LEU A 390 -29.31 6.23 -15.71
C LEU A 390 -27.85 6.73 -15.69
N SER A 391 -27.63 8.04 -15.93
CA SER A 391 -26.30 8.68 -15.81
C SER A 391 -25.74 8.55 -14.41
N SER A 392 -26.57 8.73 -13.36
CA SER A 392 -26.14 8.57 -11.97
C SER A 392 -25.69 7.12 -11.67
N LEU A 393 -26.42 6.13 -12.20
CA LEU A 393 -26.13 4.71 -12.01
C LEU A 393 -24.87 4.29 -12.78
N VAL A 394 -24.70 4.79 -14.00
CA VAL A 394 -23.49 4.60 -14.81
C VAL A 394 -22.29 5.25 -14.12
N GLY A 395 -22.46 6.43 -13.52
CA GLY A 395 -21.45 7.10 -12.70
C GLY A 395 -21.02 6.23 -11.52
N LEU A 396 -21.96 5.66 -10.76
CA LEU A 396 -21.64 4.73 -9.66
C LEU A 396 -20.92 3.47 -10.16
N ALA A 397 -21.37 2.88 -11.27
CA ALA A 397 -20.72 1.73 -11.89
C ALA A 397 -19.27 2.06 -12.31
N MET A 398 -19.03 3.27 -12.83
CA MET A 398 -17.70 3.77 -13.16
C MET A 398 -16.80 3.92 -11.91
N VAL A 399 -17.34 4.43 -10.80
CA VAL A 399 -16.63 4.50 -9.50
C VAL A 399 -16.21 3.10 -9.02
N VAL A 400 -17.09 2.10 -9.16
CA VAL A 400 -16.77 0.71 -8.82
C VAL A 400 -15.72 0.12 -9.78
N ALA A 401 -15.84 0.39 -11.08
CA ALA A 401 -14.92 -0.07 -12.10
C ALA A 401 -13.52 0.56 -11.98
N ALA A 402 -13.43 1.81 -11.53
CA ALA A 402 -12.19 2.53 -11.26
C ALA A 402 -11.22 1.68 -10.42
N ARG A 403 -11.71 1.09 -9.32
CA ARG A 403 -10.91 0.19 -8.48
C ARG A 403 -10.33 -0.99 -9.26
N GLY A 404 -11.14 -1.62 -10.10
CA GLY A 404 -10.74 -2.73 -10.94
C GLY A 404 -9.70 -2.33 -11.99
N LEU A 405 -9.82 -1.13 -12.57
CA LEU A 405 -8.80 -0.58 -13.47
C LEU A 405 -7.46 -0.42 -12.74
N GLY A 406 -7.47 0.09 -11.51
CA GLY A 406 -6.27 0.23 -10.70
C GLY A 406 -5.57 -1.12 -10.43
N GLN A 407 -6.33 -2.21 -10.43
CA GLN A 407 -5.84 -3.58 -10.28
C GLN A 407 -5.52 -4.28 -11.62
N ARG A 408 -5.74 -3.62 -12.76
CA ARG A 408 -5.50 -4.12 -14.12
C ARG A 408 -6.41 -5.28 -14.55
N LEU A 409 -7.64 -5.33 -14.04
CA LEU A 409 -8.59 -6.40 -14.36
C LEU A 409 -9.19 -6.24 -15.76
N ASP A 410 -9.35 -7.34 -16.48
CA ASP A 410 -9.97 -7.34 -17.81
C ASP A 410 -11.47 -7.01 -17.75
N GLY A 411 -12.20 -7.59 -16.79
CA GLY A 411 -13.62 -7.26 -16.58
C GLY A 411 -13.84 -5.78 -16.23
N ALA A 412 -12.91 -5.15 -15.51
CA ALA A 412 -13.00 -3.73 -15.20
C ALA A 412 -12.82 -2.85 -16.44
N TRP A 413 -11.97 -3.27 -17.38
CA TRP A 413 -11.80 -2.58 -18.66
C TRP A 413 -13.10 -2.60 -19.46
N TRP A 414 -13.73 -3.77 -19.62
CA TRP A 414 -15.00 -3.90 -20.33
C TRP A 414 -16.13 -3.09 -19.69
N VAL A 415 -16.28 -3.18 -18.36
CA VAL A 415 -17.28 -2.38 -17.64
C VAL A 415 -17.01 -0.89 -17.83
N SER A 416 -15.75 -0.45 -17.73
CA SER A 416 -15.41 0.97 -17.89
C SER A 416 -15.66 1.47 -19.31
N VAL A 417 -15.34 0.69 -20.34
CA VAL A 417 -15.64 1.05 -21.75
C VAL A 417 -17.14 1.11 -21.97
N GLY A 418 -17.89 0.09 -21.54
CA GLY A 418 -19.34 0.05 -21.67
C GLY A 418 -20.01 1.22 -20.95
N CYS A 419 -19.63 1.48 -19.69
CA CYS A 419 -20.09 2.63 -18.93
C CYS A 419 -19.70 3.96 -19.58
N ALA A 420 -18.49 4.09 -20.14
CA ALA A 420 -18.05 5.34 -20.75
C ALA A 420 -18.82 5.63 -22.06
N VAL A 421 -19.03 4.62 -22.90
CA VAL A 421 -19.82 4.75 -24.13
C VAL A 421 -21.28 5.08 -23.80
N ALA A 422 -21.87 4.39 -22.83
CA ALA A 422 -23.21 4.72 -22.36
C ALA A 422 -23.27 6.13 -21.74
N ALA A 423 -22.25 6.54 -21.00
CA ALA A 423 -22.20 7.89 -20.43
C ALA A 423 -22.08 8.96 -21.51
N VAL A 424 -21.34 8.73 -22.60
CA VAL A 424 -21.28 9.67 -23.74
C VAL A 424 -22.66 9.85 -24.36
N THR A 425 -23.37 8.76 -24.63
CA THR A 425 -24.72 8.85 -25.22
C THR A 425 -25.69 9.53 -24.26
N LEU A 426 -25.69 9.17 -22.97
CA LEU A 426 -26.55 9.79 -21.96
C LEU A 426 -26.23 11.27 -21.75
N SER A 427 -24.95 11.67 -21.82
CA SER A 427 -24.54 13.08 -21.65
C SER A 427 -25.01 13.96 -22.80
N LEU A 428 -25.11 13.40 -24.01
CA LEU A 428 -25.67 14.10 -25.17
C LEU A 428 -27.20 14.14 -25.12
N LEU A 429 -27.85 13.06 -24.68
CA LEU A 429 -29.32 12.97 -24.57
C LEU A 429 -29.91 13.82 -23.44
N LYS A 430 -29.15 14.06 -22.36
CA LYS A 430 -29.64 14.82 -21.20
C LYS A 430 -29.55 16.34 -21.37
N ALA A 431 -28.46 16.84 -21.95
CA ALA A 431 -28.11 18.26 -21.87
C ALA A 431 -27.16 18.75 -22.98
N ILE A 432 -26.82 17.92 -23.97
CA ILE A 432 -25.75 18.22 -24.94
C ILE A 432 -24.46 18.67 -24.22
N ALA A 433 -24.08 17.96 -23.15
CA ALA A 433 -22.93 18.33 -22.32
C ALA A 433 -21.59 18.01 -23.04
N LEU A 434 -21.15 18.89 -23.93
CA LEU A 434 -19.95 18.68 -24.76
C LEU A 434 -18.66 18.50 -23.94
N VAL A 435 -18.53 19.22 -22.83
CA VAL A 435 -17.36 19.11 -21.94
C VAL A 435 -17.28 17.71 -21.33
N GLU A 436 -18.39 17.20 -20.80
CA GLU A 436 -18.46 15.86 -20.22
C GLU A 436 -18.17 14.77 -21.26
N ALA A 437 -18.81 14.90 -22.44
CA ALA A 437 -18.58 13.98 -23.55
C ALA A 437 -17.10 13.97 -23.98
N SER A 438 -16.43 15.14 -24.01
CA SER A 438 -15.02 15.24 -24.37
C SER A 438 -14.10 14.50 -23.39
N PHE A 439 -14.34 14.62 -22.08
CA PHE A 439 -13.57 13.90 -21.07
C PHE A 439 -13.80 12.39 -21.13
N LEU A 440 -15.04 11.95 -21.37
CA LEU A 440 -15.36 10.54 -21.56
C LEU A 440 -14.72 9.97 -22.83
N LEU A 441 -14.70 10.72 -23.94
CA LEU A 441 -14.01 10.32 -25.16
C LEU A 441 -12.49 10.22 -24.96
N PHE A 442 -11.88 11.16 -24.23
CA PHE A 442 -10.48 11.07 -23.86
C PHE A 442 -10.19 9.84 -22.98
N PHE A 443 -11.09 9.50 -22.06
CA PHE A 443 -10.99 8.30 -21.24
C PHE A 443 -11.08 7.01 -22.08
N ILE A 444 -12.03 6.95 -23.01
CA ILE A 444 -12.18 5.85 -23.96
C ILE A 444 -10.89 5.69 -24.78
N PHE A 445 -10.34 6.79 -25.30
CA PHE A 445 -9.05 6.78 -25.98
C PHE A 445 -7.94 6.19 -25.10
N GLY A 446 -7.79 6.67 -23.86
CA GLY A 446 -6.82 6.16 -22.90
C GLY A 446 -6.97 4.65 -22.61
N LEU A 447 -8.21 4.17 -22.47
CA LEU A 447 -8.53 2.75 -22.28
C LEU A 447 -8.15 1.91 -23.50
N PHE A 448 -8.42 2.37 -24.72
CA PHE A 448 -8.08 1.65 -25.95
C PHE A 448 -6.58 1.57 -26.20
N VAL A 449 -5.85 2.69 -26.03
CA VAL A 449 -4.38 2.71 -26.13
C VAL A 449 -3.75 1.68 -25.18
N SER A 450 -4.34 1.57 -23.99
CA SER A 450 -3.84 0.77 -22.87
C SER A 450 -4.39 -0.65 -22.82
N ARG A 451 -5.16 -1.12 -23.82
CA ARG A 451 -5.89 -2.40 -23.78
C ARG A 451 -4.99 -3.59 -23.38
N LYS A 452 -3.74 -3.61 -23.88
CA LYS A 452 -2.75 -4.66 -23.61
C LYS A 452 -2.31 -4.73 -22.15
N LEU A 453 -2.52 -3.67 -21.36
CA LEU A 453 -2.15 -3.61 -19.95
C LEU A 453 -3.18 -4.31 -19.04
N PHE A 454 -4.41 -4.52 -19.52
CA PHE A 454 -5.55 -5.11 -18.80
C PHE A 454 -5.79 -6.57 -19.22
N ASN A 455 -4.80 -7.43 -19.01
CA ASN A 455 -4.83 -8.82 -19.45
C ASN A 455 -5.13 -9.83 -18.32
N ARG A 456 -5.51 -9.35 -17.14
CA ARG A 456 -5.73 -10.19 -15.96
C ARG A 456 -7.21 -10.58 -15.86
N PRO A 457 -7.58 -11.83 -16.18
CA PRO A 457 -8.96 -12.27 -16.10
C PRO A 457 -9.36 -12.33 -14.63
N ALA A 458 -10.32 -11.48 -14.24
CA ALA A 458 -10.84 -11.47 -12.87
C ALA A 458 -12.28 -10.99 -12.84
N SER A 459 -13.05 -11.54 -11.89
CA SER A 459 -14.40 -11.04 -11.62
C SER A 459 -14.33 -9.73 -10.83
N LEU A 460 -14.98 -8.68 -11.35
CA LEU A 460 -15.14 -7.38 -10.69
C LEU A 460 -16.11 -7.48 -9.49
N VAL A 461 -17.17 -8.28 -9.66
CA VAL A 461 -18.27 -8.42 -8.69
C VAL A 461 -17.88 -9.31 -7.50
N ASN A 462 -17.01 -10.29 -7.73
CA ASN A 462 -16.58 -11.22 -6.69
C ASN A 462 -15.46 -10.67 -5.78
N GLN A 463 -15.30 -9.35 -5.65
CA GLN A 463 -14.31 -8.75 -4.76
C GLN A 463 -14.97 -8.00 -3.60
N ALA A 464 -14.54 -8.29 -2.37
CA ALA A 464 -15.00 -7.51 -1.21
C ALA A 464 -14.52 -6.05 -1.32
N LEU A 465 -15.41 -5.10 -1.03
CA LEU A 465 -15.07 -3.68 -0.88
C LEU A 465 -14.26 -3.47 0.39
N THR A 466 -13.15 -2.75 0.27
CA THR A 466 -12.35 -2.36 1.43
C THR A 466 -13.02 -1.17 2.12
N ALA A 467 -12.76 -0.98 3.42
CA ALA A 467 -13.31 0.16 4.18
C ALA A 467 -13.08 1.53 3.51
N GLY A 468 -11.90 1.78 2.92
CA GLY A 468 -11.64 3.04 2.22
C GLY A 468 -12.49 3.28 0.97
N TRP A 469 -12.86 2.21 0.26
CA TRP A 469 -13.74 2.32 -0.92
C TRP A 469 -15.21 2.48 -0.52
N LEU A 470 -15.64 1.82 0.56
CA LEU A 470 -16.97 2.07 1.14
C LEU A 470 -17.09 3.51 1.63
N MET A 471 -16.05 4.05 2.26
CA MET A 471 -15.98 5.47 2.61
C MET A 471 -16.08 6.38 1.38
N ALA A 472 -15.31 6.11 0.32
CA ALA A 472 -15.37 6.92 -0.90
C ALA A 472 -16.79 6.95 -1.49
N ILE A 473 -17.46 5.80 -1.58
CA ILE A 473 -18.86 5.72 -2.04
C ILE A 473 -19.78 6.52 -1.10
N ALA A 474 -19.64 6.37 0.22
CA ALA A 474 -20.44 7.12 1.20
C ALA A 474 -20.25 8.64 1.08
N VAL A 475 -19.01 9.11 0.94
CA VAL A 475 -18.69 10.54 0.72
C VAL A 475 -19.35 11.04 -0.57
N ILE A 476 -19.27 10.29 -1.67
CA ILE A 476 -19.91 10.66 -2.94
C ILE A 476 -21.44 10.76 -2.80
N CYS A 477 -22.07 9.81 -2.11
CA CYS A 477 -23.50 9.85 -1.83
C CYS A 477 -23.88 11.07 -0.98
N ILE A 478 -23.12 11.38 0.09
CA ILE A 478 -23.36 12.55 0.94
C ILE A 478 -23.17 13.84 0.12
N CYS A 479 -22.12 13.94 -0.70
CA CYS A 479 -21.92 15.08 -1.61
C CYS A 479 -23.13 15.26 -2.54
N ALA A 480 -23.60 14.18 -3.17
CA ALA A 480 -24.73 14.24 -4.09
C ALA A 480 -26.02 14.72 -3.38
N ILE A 481 -26.26 14.28 -2.14
CA ILE A 481 -27.39 14.75 -1.31
C ILE A 481 -27.24 16.23 -0.98
N VAL A 482 -26.04 16.68 -0.62
CA VAL A 482 -25.80 18.09 -0.24
C VAL A 482 -25.90 19.01 -1.45
N ILE A 483 -25.39 18.59 -2.62
CA ILE A 483 -25.55 19.30 -3.88
C ILE A 483 -27.04 19.37 -4.25
N LEU A 484 -27.79 18.28 -4.09
CA LEU A 484 -29.24 18.27 -4.34
C LEU A 484 -29.96 19.32 -3.49
N PHE A 485 -29.72 19.32 -2.18
CA PHE A 485 -30.36 20.28 -1.28
C PHE A 485 -29.91 21.71 -1.53
N PHE A 486 -28.66 21.92 -1.96
CA PHE A 486 -28.15 23.23 -2.32
C PHE A 486 -28.82 23.76 -3.59
N VAL A 487 -28.84 22.96 -4.66
CA VAL A 487 -29.39 23.35 -5.97
C VAL A 487 -30.89 23.63 -5.90
N TYR A 488 -31.66 22.75 -5.25
CA TYR A 488 -33.13 22.85 -5.24
C TYR A 488 -33.70 23.53 -3.98
N ARG A 489 -32.90 24.34 -3.28
CA ARG A 489 -33.33 25.04 -2.05
C ARG A 489 -34.46 26.03 -2.28
N ASP A 490 -34.42 26.72 -3.42
CA ASP A 490 -35.32 27.83 -3.75
C ASP A 490 -36.47 27.42 -4.69
N VAL A 491 -36.59 26.11 -4.98
CA VAL A 491 -37.65 25.55 -5.81
C VAL A 491 -38.79 25.08 -4.91
N ALA A 492 -40.03 25.44 -5.24
CA ALA A 492 -41.19 25.01 -4.47
C ALA A 492 -41.31 23.47 -4.52
N TYR A 493 -41.34 22.83 -3.35
CA TYR A 493 -41.56 21.39 -3.26
C TYR A 493 -42.94 21.03 -3.86
N SER A 494 -42.96 20.27 -4.95
CA SER A 494 -44.21 19.75 -5.51
C SER A 494 -44.59 18.41 -4.86
N ASN A 495 -45.86 18.24 -4.52
CA ASN A 495 -46.41 17.03 -3.89
C ASN A 495 -46.72 15.92 -4.93
N GLN A 496 -45.96 15.86 -6.03
CA GLN A 496 -46.20 14.86 -7.08
C GLN A 496 -45.70 13.47 -6.67
N LEU A 497 -46.36 12.44 -7.18
CA LEU A 497 -45.96 11.05 -6.94
C LEU A 497 -44.66 10.74 -7.69
N TRP A 498 -43.82 9.87 -7.13
CA TRP A 498 -42.47 9.57 -7.65
C TRP A 498 -42.38 9.01 -9.09
N TRP A 499 -43.53 8.71 -9.72
CA TRP A 499 -43.66 8.24 -11.11
C TRP A 499 -44.29 9.27 -12.06
N GLN A 500 -44.51 10.52 -11.63
CA GLN A 500 -44.98 11.62 -12.49
C GLN A 500 -43.78 12.40 -13.06
N PHE A 501 -43.84 12.72 -14.34
CA PHE A 501 -42.76 13.34 -15.13
C PHE A 501 -43.27 14.71 -15.60
N GLU A 502 -42.53 15.80 -15.34
CA GLU A 502 -42.91 17.15 -15.78
C GLU A 502 -41.67 17.95 -16.18
N PHE A 503 -41.69 18.58 -17.37
CA PHE A 503 -40.56 19.33 -17.96
C PHE A 503 -40.14 20.56 -17.14
N ALA A 504 -41.03 21.12 -16.31
CA ALA A 504 -40.75 22.32 -15.51
C ALA A 504 -40.21 22.02 -14.10
N ASP A 505 -40.51 20.84 -13.54
CA ASP A 505 -40.11 20.48 -12.17
C ASP A 505 -38.82 19.66 -12.16
N GLU A 506 -37.68 20.32 -11.92
CA GLU A 506 -36.35 19.67 -11.91
C GLU A 506 -36.03 18.94 -10.58
N ALA A 507 -36.61 19.39 -9.44
CA ALA A 507 -36.33 18.83 -8.12
C ALA A 507 -36.72 17.34 -7.96
N PRO A 508 -37.89 16.85 -8.45
CA PRO A 508 -38.22 15.43 -8.45
C PRO A 508 -37.26 14.56 -9.28
N ARG A 509 -36.58 15.11 -10.29
CA ARG A 509 -35.59 14.39 -11.11
C ARG A 509 -34.31 14.12 -10.33
N GLY A 510 -33.75 15.16 -9.71
CA GLY A 510 -32.55 15.03 -8.87
C GLY A 510 -32.78 14.08 -7.68
N LEU A 511 -33.95 14.14 -7.06
CA LEU A 511 -34.32 13.25 -5.94
C LEU A 511 -34.33 11.76 -6.37
N ARG A 512 -34.86 11.45 -7.56
CA ARG A 512 -34.87 10.08 -8.11
C ARG A 512 -33.45 9.56 -8.37
N ALA A 513 -32.58 10.38 -8.95
CA ALA A 513 -31.18 10.02 -9.19
C ALA A 513 -30.45 9.71 -7.88
N VAL A 514 -30.58 10.57 -6.87
CA VAL A 514 -29.95 10.36 -5.55
C VAL A 514 -30.52 9.14 -4.82
N LEU A 515 -31.84 8.93 -4.87
CA LEU A 515 -32.48 7.77 -4.25
C LEU A 515 -32.00 6.47 -4.89
N GLY A 516 -31.99 6.38 -6.22
CA GLY A 516 -31.47 5.22 -6.95
C GLY A 516 -30.01 4.95 -6.65
N LEU A 517 -29.18 5.99 -6.65
CA LEU A 517 -27.77 5.94 -6.26
C LEU A 517 -27.62 5.35 -4.85
N CYS A 518 -28.38 5.85 -3.87
CA CYS A 518 -28.29 5.40 -2.48
C CYS A 518 -28.77 3.96 -2.29
N ILE A 519 -29.85 3.55 -2.96
CA ILE A 519 -30.36 2.16 -2.91
C ILE A 519 -29.32 1.20 -3.48
N VAL A 520 -28.78 1.49 -4.67
CA VAL A 520 -27.80 0.60 -5.33
C VAL A 520 -26.49 0.58 -4.53
N ALA A 521 -26.00 1.73 -4.07
CA ALA A 521 -24.80 1.81 -3.24
C ALA A 521 -24.97 1.02 -1.93
N SER A 522 -26.14 1.13 -1.28
CA SER A 522 -26.47 0.38 -0.06
C SER A 522 -26.56 -1.12 -0.33
N GLY A 523 -27.17 -1.52 -1.45
CA GLY A 523 -27.23 -2.91 -1.88
C GLY A 523 -25.84 -3.52 -2.11
N ILE A 524 -24.95 -2.79 -2.79
CA ILE A 524 -23.55 -3.18 -3.00
C ILE A 524 -22.80 -3.29 -1.66
N ALA A 525 -22.99 -2.32 -0.76
CA ALA A 525 -22.37 -2.31 0.56
C ALA A 525 -22.84 -3.50 1.41
N ALA A 526 -24.15 -3.74 1.47
CA ALA A 526 -24.75 -4.86 2.20
C ALA A 526 -24.27 -6.20 1.63
N PHE A 527 -24.30 -6.38 0.30
CA PHE A 527 -23.78 -7.58 -0.35
C PHE A 527 -22.30 -7.81 -0.03
N SER A 528 -21.49 -6.75 -0.04
CA SER A 528 -20.06 -6.85 0.29
C SER A 528 -19.80 -7.15 1.77
N LEU A 529 -20.63 -6.66 2.70
CA LEU A 529 -20.48 -6.86 4.14
C LEU A 529 -20.97 -8.23 4.60
N LEU A 530 -22.05 -8.73 4.00
CA LEU A 530 -22.67 -10.02 4.33
C LEU A 530 -22.02 -11.21 3.62
N ARG A 531 -21.00 -10.97 2.79
CA ARG A 531 -20.39 -12.03 1.99
C ARG A 531 -19.60 -13.04 2.85
N PRO A 532 -19.85 -14.36 2.70
CA PRO A 532 -19.10 -15.39 3.41
C PRO A 532 -17.62 -15.41 3.01
N ALA A 533 -16.71 -15.42 3.99
CA ALA A 533 -15.25 -15.39 3.78
C ALA A 533 -14.61 -16.79 3.71
N THR A 534 -15.36 -17.81 3.31
CA THR A 534 -14.98 -19.20 3.58
C THR A 534 -14.94 -20.06 2.33
N SER A 535 -13.84 -19.96 1.58
CA SER A 535 -13.31 -21.16 0.92
C SER A 535 -12.45 -21.93 1.92
N ARG A 536 -12.83 -23.18 2.20
CA ARG A 536 -11.98 -24.14 2.91
C ARG A 536 -10.81 -24.46 2.00
N LEU A 537 -9.59 -24.52 2.54
CA LEU A 537 -8.48 -25.08 1.76
C LEU A 537 -8.81 -26.55 1.50
N LEU A 538 -8.73 -26.97 0.24
CA LEU A 538 -8.85 -28.38 -0.09
C LEU A 538 -7.58 -29.09 0.42
N PRO A 539 -7.70 -30.33 0.95
CA PRO A 539 -6.55 -31.18 1.19
C PRO A 539 -5.76 -31.35 -0.11
N VAL A 540 -4.44 -31.38 -0.02
CA VAL A 540 -3.57 -31.59 -1.19
C VAL A 540 -3.61 -33.07 -1.57
N SER A 541 -3.75 -33.36 -2.86
CA SER A 541 -3.66 -34.72 -3.39
C SER A 541 -2.21 -35.21 -3.37
N ASP A 542 -1.97 -36.51 -3.20
CA ASP A 542 -0.62 -37.08 -3.29
C ASP A 542 0.04 -36.77 -4.66
N ASP A 543 -0.75 -36.80 -5.74
CA ASP A 543 -0.31 -36.45 -7.11
C ASP A 543 0.19 -34.98 -7.20
N ASP A 544 -0.46 -34.06 -6.47
CA ASP A 544 -0.03 -32.65 -6.43
C ASP A 544 1.31 -32.52 -5.70
N VAL A 545 1.53 -33.29 -4.62
CA VAL A 545 2.80 -33.26 -3.88
C VAL A 545 3.92 -33.85 -4.74
N GLU A 546 3.70 -35.00 -5.37
CA GLU A 546 4.68 -35.65 -6.26
C GLU A 546 5.11 -34.73 -7.41
N ARG A 547 4.13 -34.09 -8.05
CA ARG A 547 4.40 -33.13 -9.12
C ARG A 547 5.15 -31.90 -8.61
N ALA A 548 4.81 -31.37 -7.44
CA ALA A 548 5.55 -30.25 -6.86
C ALA A 548 6.99 -30.64 -6.52
N VAL A 549 7.22 -31.85 -5.98
CA VAL A 549 8.55 -32.39 -5.73
C VAL A 549 9.37 -32.49 -7.02
N ALA A 550 8.77 -32.97 -8.12
CA ALA A 550 9.46 -33.00 -9.42
C ALA A 550 9.92 -31.60 -9.91
N ILE A 551 9.12 -30.56 -9.63
CA ILE A 551 9.50 -29.17 -9.94
C ILE A 551 10.63 -28.69 -9.02
N VAL A 552 10.61 -29.06 -7.74
CA VAL A 552 11.67 -28.71 -6.78
C VAL A 552 13.01 -29.33 -7.19
N GLU A 553 13.01 -30.60 -7.59
CA GLU A 553 14.23 -31.30 -8.03
C GLU A 553 14.90 -30.60 -9.22
N ALA A 554 14.09 -30.06 -10.14
CA ALA A 554 14.56 -29.32 -11.31
C ALA A 554 14.95 -27.86 -11.02
N HIS A 555 14.83 -27.38 -9.78
CA HIS A 555 15.05 -25.97 -9.40
C HIS A 555 16.17 -25.81 -8.36
N GLY A 556 16.81 -24.64 -8.34
CA GLY A 556 17.98 -24.37 -7.51
C GLY A 556 17.71 -23.88 -6.07
N ILE A 557 16.47 -23.93 -5.56
CA ILE A 557 16.13 -23.43 -4.21
C ILE A 557 15.83 -24.61 -3.30
N ALA A 558 16.71 -24.88 -2.34
CA ALA A 558 16.62 -26.08 -1.50
C ALA A 558 15.45 -26.05 -0.50
N ASP A 559 15.14 -24.86 0.05
CA ASP A 559 14.08 -24.68 1.06
C ASP A 559 12.69 -25.09 0.54
N ALA A 560 12.51 -25.17 -0.77
CA ALA A 560 11.27 -25.62 -1.39
C ALA A 560 10.92 -27.10 -1.06
N ASN A 561 11.89 -27.90 -0.61
CA ASN A 561 11.67 -29.27 -0.14
C ASN A 561 10.72 -29.37 1.07
N LEU A 562 10.45 -28.26 1.77
CA LEU A 562 9.39 -28.18 2.78
C LEU A 562 7.99 -28.53 2.23
N VAL A 563 7.79 -28.52 0.91
CA VAL A 563 6.53 -29.00 0.29
C VAL A 563 6.23 -30.47 0.64
N ARG A 564 7.25 -31.28 0.91
CA ARG A 564 7.14 -32.71 1.27
C ARG A 564 6.46 -32.94 2.63
N MET A 565 6.33 -31.91 3.49
CA MET A 565 5.61 -31.98 4.77
C MET A 565 4.08 -32.14 4.63
N ARG A 566 3.51 -31.86 3.45
CA ARG A 566 2.06 -31.99 3.15
C ARG A 566 1.10 -31.16 4.00
N ASP A 567 1.61 -30.24 4.82
CA ASP A 567 0.85 -29.32 5.68
C ASP A 567 0.46 -28.00 4.98
N LYS A 568 0.83 -27.85 3.69
CA LYS A 568 0.63 -26.66 2.87
C LYS A 568 -0.21 -27.00 1.64
N SER A 569 -1.13 -26.12 1.27
CA SER A 569 -1.82 -26.17 -0.01
C SER A 569 -0.89 -25.77 -1.16
N ILE A 570 -1.09 -26.35 -2.34
CA ILE A 570 -0.26 -26.11 -3.52
C ILE A 570 -1.12 -25.49 -4.63
N MET A 571 -0.61 -24.46 -5.28
CA MET A 571 -1.22 -23.83 -6.45
C MET A 571 -0.23 -23.84 -7.61
N PHE A 572 -0.59 -24.51 -8.71
CA PHE A 572 0.25 -24.59 -9.90
C PHE A 572 0.01 -23.43 -10.90
N SER A 573 1.01 -23.18 -11.75
CA SER A 573 0.86 -22.43 -13.00
C SER A 573 -0.09 -23.15 -13.96
N GLU A 574 -0.60 -22.45 -14.98
CA GLU A 574 -1.47 -23.07 -16.00
C GLU A 574 -0.75 -24.17 -16.78
N LYS A 575 0.53 -23.95 -17.10
CA LYS A 575 1.40 -24.96 -17.75
C LYS A 575 1.82 -26.08 -16.81
N GLY A 576 1.74 -25.83 -15.52
CA GLY A 576 2.02 -26.80 -14.50
C GLY A 576 3.48 -27.03 -14.15
N ASP A 577 4.36 -26.16 -14.63
CA ASP A 577 5.82 -26.14 -14.46
C ASP A 577 6.29 -25.27 -13.28
N ALA A 578 5.38 -24.58 -12.58
CA ALA A 578 5.68 -23.77 -11.41
C ALA A 578 4.58 -23.90 -10.35
N PHE A 579 4.91 -23.66 -9.08
CA PHE A 579 3.94 -23.71 -7.99
C PHE A 579 4.20 -22.69 -6.88
N ILE A 580 3.14 -22.36 -6.13
CA ILE A 580 3.18 -21.67 -4.84
C ILE A 580 2.63 -22.62 -3.79
N MET A 581 3.39 -22.83 -2.72
CA MET A 581 2.88 -23.49 -1.52
C MET A 581 2.43 -22.45 -0.49
N TYR A 582 1.27 -22.66 0.12
CA TYR A 582 0.65 -21.68 1.00
C TYR A 582 -0.25 -22.32 2.06
N GLY A 583 -0.53 -21.57 3.12
CA GLY A 583 -1.50 -21.94 4.15
C GLY A 583 -2.53 -20.84 4.39
N LYS A 584 -3.59 -21.15 5.14
CA LYS A 584 -4.65 -20.20 5.50
C LYS A 584 -4.75 -20.09 7.01
N ARG A 585 -4.67 -18.86 7.52
CA ARG A 585 -4.95 -18.54 8.93
C ARG A 585 -5.83 -17.30 9.00
N GLY A 586 -6.94 -17.40 9.74
CA GLY A 586 -7.90 -16.31 9.86
C GLY A 586 -8.42 -15.85 8.49
N ARG A 587 -8.19 -14.57 8.17
CA ARG A 587 -8.52 -13.98 6.85
C ARG A 587 -7.29 -13.82 5.96
N SER A 588 -6.22 -14.57 6.18
CA SER A 588 -4.96 -14.44 5.45
C SER A 588 -4.54 -15.75 4.80
N TRP A 589 -4.25 -15.70 3.50
CA TRP A 589 -3.54 -16.73 2.75
C TRP A 589 -2.07 -16.35 2.72
N ILE A 590 -1.22 -17.26 3.19
CA ILE A 590 0.20 -17.00 3.42
C ILE A 590 0.99 -17.95 2.54
N ALA A 591 1.58 -17.43 1.47
CA ALA A 591 2.54 -18.15 0.64
C ALA A 591 3.88 -18.25 1.37
N LEU A 592 4.51 -19.41 1.29
CA LEU A 592 5.83 -19.68 1.84
C LEU A 592 6.88 -19.59 0.72
N PHE A 593 7.90 -18.74 0.94
CA PHE A 593 8.98 -18.43 0.00
C PHE A 593 8.50 -17.81 -1.32
N ASP A 594 9.42 -17.78 -2.30
CA ASP A 594 9.12 -17.40 -3.67
C ASP A 594 8.34 -18.54 -4.38
N PRO A 595 7.55 -18.22 -5.42
CA PRO A 595 7.03 -19.24 -6.32
C PRO A 595 8.20 -20.03 -6.94
N ILE A 596 8.06 -21.35 -6.99
CA ILE A 596 9.11 -22.27 -7.45
C ILE A 596 8.83 -22.65 -8.90
N GLY A 597 9.82 -22.48 -9.77
CA GLY A 597 9.73 -22.80 -11.20
C GLY A 597 10.34 -21.73 -12.11
N PRO A 598 10.13 -21.84 -13.43
CA PRO A 598 10.75 -20.94 -14.40
C PRO A 598 10.35 -19.46 -14.23
N ARG A 599 11.28 -18.54 -14.51
CA ARG A 599 11.06 -17.09 -14.36
C ARG A 599 9.85 -16.54 -15.12
N HIS A 600 9.49 -17.16 -16.25
CA HIS A 600 8.37 -16.71 -17.07
C HIS A 600 7.00 -16.96 -16.41
N ALA A 601 6.89 -17.95 -15.52
CA ALA A 601 5.65 -18.33 -14.86
C ALA A 601 5.39 -17.54 -13.55
N LEU A 602 6.42 -16.95 -12.95
CA LEU A 602 6.36 -16.26 -11.65
C LEU A 602 5.30 -15.15 -11.62
N ALA A 603 5.27 -14.29 -12.64
CA ALA A 603 4.42 -13.11 -12.65
C ALA A 603 2.92 -13.46 -12.64
N ASP A 604 2.55 -14.46 -13.45
CA ASP A 604 1.16 -14.91 -13.58
C ASP A 604 0.73 -15.69 -12.34
N LEU A 605 1.63 -16.49 -11.78
CA LEU A 605 1.34 -17.28 -10.58
C LEU A 605 1.18 -16.41 -9.33
N VAL A 606 2.02 -15.38 -9.15
CA VAL A 606 1.85 -14.38 -8.08
C VAL A 606 0.50 -13.68 -8.21
N TRP A 607 0.12 -13.30 -9.44
CA TRP A 607 -1.18 -12.68 -9.68
C TRP A 607 -2.33 -13.63 -9.33
N ARG A 608 -2.29 -14.86 -9.84
CA ARG A 608 -3.31 -15.90 -9.59
C ARG A 608 -3.48 -16.15 -8.10
N PHE A 609 -2.40 -16.27 -7.34
CA PHE A 609 -2.46 -16.44 -5.88
C PHE A 609 -3.13 -15.26 -5.19
N VAL A 610 -2.73 -14.03 -5.52
CA VAL A 610 -3.30 -12.81 -4.95
C VAL A 610 -4.79 -12.69 -5.28
N GLU A 611 -5.19 -13.07 -6.48
CA GLU A 611 -6.58 -13.05 -6.92
C GLU A 611 -7.41 -14.14 -6.24
N SER A 612 -6.94 -15.38 -6.18
CA SER A 612 -7.63 -16.47 -5.49
C SER A 612 -7.85 -16.14 -4.01
N ALA A 613 -6.84 -15.58 -3.34
CA ALA A 613 -6.99 -15.10 -1.97
C ALA A 613 -8.06 -14.00 -1.87
N ARG A 614 -8.07 -13.04 -2.80
CA ARG A 614 -9.05 -11.93 -2.82
C ARG A 614 -10.47 -12.41 -3.09
N THR A 615 -10.67 -13.32 -4.04
CA THR A 615 -11.96 -13.93 -4.36
C THR A 615 -12.51 -14.71 -3.16
N ALA A 616 -11.63 -15.33 -2.38
CA ALA A 616 -11.93 -15.97 -1.11
C ALA A 616 -12.22 -14.98 0.06
N GLY A 617 -12.21 -13.66 -0.19
CA GLY A 617 -12.38 -12.65 0.85
C GLY A 617 -11.22 -12.58 1.85
N CYS A 618 -10.06 -13.12 1.48
CA CYS A 618 -8.84 -13.20 2.26
C CYS A 618 -7.76 -12.23 1.73
N ARG A 619 -6.83 -11.89 2.60
CA ARG A 619 -5.60 -11.15 2.28
C ARG A 619 -4.59 -12.15 1.72
N SER A 620 -3.86 -11.77 0.68
CA SER A 620 -2.65 -12.49 0.31
C SER A 620 -1.44 -11.91 1.05
N VAL A 621 -0.60 -12.81 1.52
CA VAL A 621 0.66 -12.56 2.21
C VAL A 621 1.71 -13.48 1.57
N PHE A 622 2.90 -12.95 1.28
CA PHE A 622 4.06 -13.78 0.98
C PHE A 622 5.08 -13.65 2.10
N TYR A 623 5.54 -14.78 2.61
CA TYR A 623 6.45 -14.89 3.75
C TYR A 623 7.83 -15.36 3.29
N GLN A 624 8.87 -14.62 3.67
CA GLN A 624 10.27 -14.87 3.32
C GLN A 624 10.60 -14.86 1.81
N ILE A 625 10.08 -13.86 1.10
CA ILE A 625 10.38 -13.70 -0.34
C ILE A 625 11.74 -13.05 -0.58
N SER A 626 12.35 -13.38 -1.72
CA SER A 626 13.61 -12.79 -2.15
C SER A 626 13.42 -11.38 -2.74
N PRO A 627 14.51 -10.60 -2.89
CA PRO A 627 14.48 -9.32 -3.60
C PRO A 627 13.96 -9.45 -5.04
N GLY A 628 14.18 -10.60 -5.69
CA GLY A 628 13.78 -10.83 -7.08
C GLY A 628 12.27 -10.83 -7.28
N LEU A 629 11.49 -11.20 -6.25
CA LEU A 629 10.03 -11.24 -6.35
C LEU A 629 9.36 -9.87 -6.13
N LEU A 630 10.09 -8.90 -5.56
CA LEU A 630 9.52 -7.61 -5.13
C LEU A 630 8.80 -6.86 -6.25
N SER A 631 9.35 -6.88 -7.47
CA SER A 631 8.73 -6.22 -8.62
C SER A 631 7.41 -6.86 -9.03
N HIS A 632 7.29 -8.19 -8.88
CA HIS A 632 6.07 -8.94 -9.19
C HIS A 632 5.01 -8.70 -8.10
N CYS A 633 5.41 -8.71 -6.83
CA CYS A 633 4.53 -8.37 -5.70
C CYS A 633 4.02 -6.93 -5.80
N ALA A 634 4.87 -5.96 -6.16
CA ALA A 634 4.48 -4.56 -6.34
C ALA A 634 3.42 -4.39 -7.46
N ASP A 635 3.60 -5.11 -8.57
CA ASP A 635 2.65 -5.13 -9.70
C ASP A 635 1.31 -5.80 -9.34
N ALA A 636 1.30 -6.68 -8.34
CA ALA A 636 0.09 -7.25 -7.77
C ALA A 636 -0.54 -6.35 -6.68
N GLY A 637 0.03 -5.16 -6.43
CA GLY A 637 -0.47 -4.20 -5.45
C GLY A 637 -0.11 -4.56 -4.00
N MET A 638 0.95 -5.35 -3.80
CA MET A 638 1.45 -5.71 -2.48
C MET A 638 2.59 -4.78 -2.05
N ARG A 639 2.66 -4.53 -0.74
CA ARG A 639 3.76 -3.78 -0.12
C ARG A 639 4.66 -4.75 0.63
N ALA A 640 5.97 -4.65 0.41
CA ALA A 640 6.96 -5.47 1.07
C ALA A 640 7.57 -4.78 2.30
N TYR A 641 7.92 -5.59 3.28
CA TYR A 641 8.50 -5.21 4.56
C TYR A 641 9.67 -6.13 4.87
N LYS A 642 10.82 -5.62 5.31
CA LYS A 642 11.97 -6.49 5.61
C LYS A 642 11.63 -7.39 6.79
N LEU A 643 11.95 -8.68 6.68
CA LEU A 643 11.68 -9.68 7.72
C LEU A 643 12.96 -10.10 8.44
N GLY A 644 14.07 -10.13 7.72
CA GLY A 644 15.39 -10.50 8.24
C GLY A 644 16.35 -10.78 7.09
N GLU A 645 17.41 -11.53 7.39
CA GLU A 645 18.41 -11.93 6.41
C GLU A 645 18.64 -13.44 6.49
N LEU A 646 18.77 -14.05 5.31
CA LEU A 646 19.20 -15.42 5.11
C LEU A 646 20.72 -15.45 5.08
N ALA A 647 21.33 -16.39 5.80
CA ALA A 647 22.77 -16.58 5.81
C ALA A 647 23.16 -17.63 4.75
N VAL A 648 23.85 -17.23 3.69
CA VAL A 648 24.25 -18.11 2.59
C VAL A 648 25.77 -18.21 2.54
N VAL A 649 26.31 -19.42 2.68
CA VAL A 649 27.76 -19.69 2.57
C VAL A 649 28.07 -20.11 1.15
N ASN A 650 29.09 -19.49 0.54
CA ASN A 650 29.60 -19.91 -0.76
C ASN A 650 30.61 -21.06 -0.58
N LEU A 651 30.22 -22.26 -1.01
CA LEU A 651 30.99 -23.49 -0.81
C LEU A 651 32.25 -23.53 -1.68
N ASN A 652 32.26 -22.87 -2.84
CA ASN A 652 33.43 -22.77 -3.70
C ASN A 652 34.58 -22.01 -3.01
N THR A 653 34.26 -21.06 -2.13
CA THR A 653 35.23 -20.26 -1.39
C THR A 653 35.50 -20.76 0.03
N PHE A 654 34.72 -21.73 0.51
CA PHE A 654 34.83 -22.24 1.86
C PHE A 654 36.04 -23.16 2.00
N GLU A 655 37.00 -22.81 2.85
CA GLU A 655 38.20 -23.62 3.06
C GLU A 655 38.63 -23.68 4.53
N LEU A 656 38.42 -24.84 5.16
CA LEU A 656 38.72 -25.06 6.58
C LEU A 656 40.22 -24.92 6.94
N LYS A 657 41.12 -25.12 5.98
CA LYS A 657 42.58 -25.00 6.15
C LYS A 657 43.06 -23.54 6.27
N GLY A 658 42.28 -22.58 5.78
CA GLY A 658 42.65 -21.15 5.78
C GLY A 658 42.52 -20.48 7.16
N GLY A 659 43.14 -19.31 7.34
CA GLY A 659 43.10 -18.56 8.61
C GLY A 659 41.71 -18.04 8.98
N LYS A 660 40.83 -17.76 8.01
CA LYS A 660 39.49 -17.19 8.23
C LYS A 660 38.56 -18.09 9.06
N TRP A 661 38.71 -19.42 8.97
CA TRP A 661 37.85 -20.40 9.66
C TRP A 661 38.63 -21.21 10.71
N ALA A 662 39.75 -20.69 11.22
CA ALA A 662 40.60 -21.39 12.19
C ALA A 662 39.85 -21.83 13.46
N ASN A 663 38.88 -21.04 13.93
CA ASN A 663 38.04 -21.38 15.09
C ASN A 663 37.15 -22.61 14.81
N LEU A 664 36.50 -22.67 13.64
CA LEU A 664 35.69 -23.82 13.24
C LEU A 664 36.55 -25.08 13.10
N ARG A 665 37.76 -24.96 12.54
CA ARG A 665 38.72 -26.07 12.46
C ARG A 665 39.10 -26.61 13.84
N GLN A 666 39.42 -25.74 14.79
CA GLN A 666 39.77 -26.14 16.16
C GLN A 666 38.60 -26.85 16.85
N THR A 667 37.38 -26.32 16.67
CA THR A 667 36.16 -26.93 17.22
C THR A 667 35.91 -28.31 16.59
N ALA A 668 36.09 -28.45 15.27
CA ALA A 668 35.96 -29.73 14.59
C ALA A 668 37.00 -30.76 15.04
N SER A 669 38.27 -30.38 15.17
CA SER A 669 39.33 -31.27 15.68
C SER A 669 39.11 -31.69 17.14
N ARG A 670 38.44 -30.85 17.94
CA ARG A 670 38.05 -31.20 19.31
C ARG A 670 36.90 -32.21 19.31
N ALA A 671 35.87 -31.99 18.50
CA ALA A 671 34.74 -32.91 18.38
C ALA A 671 35.16 -34.33 17.98
N VAL A 672 36.09 -34.45 17.03
CA VAL A 672 36.67 -35.76 16.63
C VAL A 672 37.42 -36.42 17.80
N ARG A 673 38.14 -35.65 18.61
CA ARG A 673 38.84 -36.16 19.80
C ARG A 673 37.88 -36.62 20.89
N ASP A 674 36.72 -35.99 20.97
CA ASP A 674 35.65 -36.33 21.90
C ASP A 674 34.82 -37.55 21.43
N GLY A 675 35.23 -38.20 20.33
CA GLY A 675 34.64 -39.44 19.81
C GLY A 675 33.42 -39.24 18.90
N LEU A 676 33.22 -38.03 18.36
CA LEU A 676 32.13 -37.77 17.41
C LEU A 676 32.50 -38.20 15.99
N GLU A 677 31.62 -39.01 15.40
CA GLU A 677 31.68 -39.43 14.01
C GLU A 677 30.50 -38.86 13.23
N PHE A 678 30.72 -38.42 12.00
CA PHE A 678 29.67 -37.92 11.11
C PHE A 678 29.44 -38.87 9.95
N SER A 679 28.18 -39.13 9.62
CA SER A 679 27.79 -39.82 8.40
C SER A 679 26.52 -39.21 7.81
N VAL A 680 26.36 -39.32 6.49
CA VAL A 680 25.12 -38.99 5.79
C VAL A 680 24.43 -40.29 5.42
N ILE A 681 23.16 -40.40 5.79
CA ILE A 681 22.32 -41.56 5.51
C ILE A 681 21.38 -41.18 4.36
N GLU A 682 21.45 -41.93 3.28
CA GLU A 682 20.61 -41.74 2.10
C GLU A 682 19.16 -42.17 2.35
N PRO A 683 18.15 -41.58 1.68
CA PRO A 683 16.72 -41.81 1.94
C PRO A 683 16.31 -43.29 2.07
N GLN A 684 16.91 -44.17 1.27
CA GLN A 684 16.63 -45.61 1.24
C GLN A 684 16.99 -46.32 2.56
N ASN A 685 17.98 -45.79 3.29
CA ASN A 685 18.53 -46.40 4.50
C ASN A 685 18.07 -45.66 5.78
N VAL A 686 17.34 -44.54 5.65
CA VAL A 686 16.83 -43.77 6.81
C VAL A 686 15.84 -44.60 7.64
N GLY A 687 15.10 -45.52 7.00
CA GLY A 687 14.18 -46.42 7.68
C GLY A 687 14.84 -47.31 8.73
N GLU A 688 16.12 -47.66 8.57
CA GLU A 688 16.85 -48.51 9.51
C GLU A 688 17.20 -47.78 10.83
N VAL A 689 17.28 -46.45 10.80
CA VAL A 689 17.69 -45.62 11.94
C VAL A 689 16.56 -44.74 12.47
N LEU A 690 15.34 -44.88 11.94
CA LEU A 690 14.22 -43.99 12.22
C LEU A 690 13.86 -43.95 13.72
N ASP A 691 13.92 -45.10 14.40
CA ASP A 691 13.66 -45.20 15.85
C ASP A 691 14.71 -44.47 16.68
N GLU A 692 16.00 -44.54 16.29
CA GLU A 692 17.07 -43.78 16.93
C GLU A 692 16.88 -42.27 16.72
N LEU A 693 16.50 -41.86 15.50
CA LEU A 693 16.20 -40.46 15.19
C LEU A 693 15.01 -39.95 16.00
N ALA A 694 13.96 -40.76 16.16
CA ALA A 694 12.78 -40.44 16.95
C ALA A 694 13.12 -40.27 18.43
N ALA A 695 14.01 -41.12 18.98
CA ALA A 695 14.47 -40.99 20.36
C ALA A 695 15.22 -39.66 20.60
N VAL A 696 16.16 -39.30 19.72
CA VAL A 696 16.88 -38.01 19.79
C VAL A 696 15.92 -36.83 19.64
N SER A 697 14.95 -36.96 18.74
CA SER A 697 13.94 -35.97 18.46
C SER A 697 13.04 -35.69 19.67
N ASN A 698 12.55 -36.73 20.34
CA ASN A 698 11.73 -36.63 21.54
C ASN A 698 12.52 -36.07 22.73
N ALA A 699 13.75 -36.55 22.95
CA ALA A 699 14.62 -36.05 24.01
C ALA A 699 14.92 -34.55 23.84
N TRP A 700 15.11 -34.09 22.60
CA TRP A 700 15.32 -32.67 22.32
C TRP A 700 14.08 -31.82 22.62
N LEU A 701 12.88 -32.30 22.27
CA LEU A 701 11.62 -31.60 22.57
C LEU A 701 11.36 -31.50 24.07
N GLU A 702 11.64 -32.58 24.82
CA GLU A 702 11.52 -32.61 26.28
C GLU A 702 12.51 -31.67 26.95
N ASP A 703 13.79 -31.72 26.58
CA ASP A 703 14.85 -30.86 27.15
C ASP A 703 14.57 -29.36 26.94
N HIS A 704 13.97 -29.00 25.80
CA HIS A 704 13.65 -27.62 25.45
C HIS A 704 12.22 -27.19 25.83
N ASN A 705 11.41 -28.07 26.45
CA ASN A 705 9.96 -27.89 26.65
C ASN A 705 9.26 -27.37 25.38
N ALA A 706 9.68 -27.88 24.23
CA ALA A 706 9.25 -27.42 22.92
C ALA A 706 8.13 -28.29 22.36
N LYS A 707 7.36 -27.72 21.43
CA LYS A 707 6.41 -28.47 20.59
C LYS A 707 6.83 -28.39 19.14
N GLU A 708 6.36 -29.38 18.38
CA GLU A 708 6.48 -29.37 16.94
C GLU A 708 5.84 -28.09 16.35
N LYS A 709 6.48 -27.61 15.29
CA LYS A 709 6.03 -26.47 14.51
C LYS A 709 5.58 -26.96 13.13
N GLY A 710 5.02 -26.06 12.35
CA GLY A 710 4.65 -26.36 10.96
C GLY A 710 4.87 -25.17 10.04
N PHE A 711 4.33 -25.28 8.85
CA PHE A 711 4.34 -24.32 7.77
C PHE A 711 5.75 -24.04 7.24
N SER A 712 6.51 -23.15 7.90
CA SER A 712 7.86 -22.72 7.49
C SER A 712 8.99 -23.54 8.13
N LEU A 713 8.65 -24.53 8.93
CA LEU A 713 9.56 -25.45 9.61
C LEU A 713 8.94 -26.84 9.51
N GLY A 714 9.75 -27.87 9.28
CA GLY A 714 9.29 -29.25 9.34
C GLY A 714 9.09 -29.71 10.77
N ALA A 715 8.38 -30.83 10.88
CA ALA A 715 8.20 -31.59 12.10
C ALA A 715 8.84 -32.96 11.96
N PHE A 716 9.02 -33.68 13.07
CA PHE A 716 9.41 -35.08 13.01
C PHE A 716 8.21 -35.92 12.55
N ASP A 717 8.00 -35.95 11.24
CA ASP A 717 7.04 -36.81 10.55
C ASP A 717 7.83 -37.92 9.83
N PRO A 718 7.51 -39.21 10.06
CA PRO A 718 8.21 -40.33 9.45
C PRO A 718 8.36 -40.22 7.93
N ASP A 719 7.29 -39.87 7.22
CA ASP A 719 7.31 -39.81 5.75
C ASP A 719 8.18 -38.63 5.27
N TYR A 720 8.17 -37.52 6.01
CA TYR A 720 9.02 -36.38 5.70
C TYR A 720 10.51 -36.69 5.93
N ILE A 721 10.86 -37.34 7.03
CA ILE A 721 12.24 -37.71 7.36
C ILE A 721 12.78 -38.76 6.38
N LEU A 722 11.96 -39.75 6.00
CA LEU A 722 12.31 -40.77 5.01
C LEU A 722 12.51 -40.20 3.60
N SER A 723 11.93 -39.03 3.30
CA SER A 723 11.96 -38.45 1.96
C SER A 723 13.28 -37.79 1.57
N GLN A 724 14.21 -37.60 2.53
CA GLN A 724 15.41 -36.77 2.34
C GLN A 724 16.64 -37.38 3.06
N PRO A 725 17.87 -37.07 2.60
CA PRO A 725 19.07 -37.49 3.29
C PRO A 725 19.16 -36.91 4.71
N VAL A 726 19.74 -37.67 5.64
CA VAL A 726 19.92 -37.24 7.04
C VAL A 726 21.38 -37.31 7.42
N GLY A 727 21.95 -36.17 7.82
CA GLY A 727 23.27 -36.11 8.45
C GLY A 727 23.16 -36.44 9.93
N VAL A 728 23.92 -37.42 10.42
CA VAL A 728 23.90 -37.87 11.81
C VAL A 728 25.26 -37.72 12.46
N LEU A 729 25.26 -37.44 13.77
CA LEU A 729 26.44 -37.58 14.63
C LEU A 729 26.29 -38.81 15.50
N ARG A 730 27.30 -39.68 15.48
CA ARG A 730 27.41 -40.81 16.38
C ARG A 730 28.46 -40.56 17.46
N LYS A 731 28.19 -41.02 18.67
CA LYS A 731 29.14 -41.10 19.78
C LYS A 731 29.02 -42.48 20.40
N ASP A 732 30.14 -43.18 20.55
CA ASP A 732 30.16 -44.55 21.09
C ASP A 732 29.17 -45.50 20.36
N GLY A 733 29.04 -45.32 19.04
CA GLY A 733 28.16 -46.12 18.18
C GLY A 733 26.68 -45.67 18.12
N ARG A 734 26.22 -44.76 18.98
CA ARG A 734 24.81 -44.31 19.05
C ARG A 734 24.59 -42.95 18.40
N ILE A 735 23.46 -42.73 17.73
CA ILE A 735 23.12 -41.40 17.21
C ILE A 735 22.82 -40.44 18.38
N VAL A 736 23.55 -39.34 18.44
CA VAL A 736 23.37 -38.28 19.46
C VAL A 736 22.88 -36.97 18.87
N ALA A 737 22.91 -36.80 17.56
CA ALA A 737 22.35 -35.64 16.87
C ALA A 737 22.02 -35.97 15.41
N PHE A 738 21.07 -35.24 14.83
CA PHE A 738 20.78 -35.34 13.40
C PHE A 738 20.31 -34.01 12.82
N ALA A 739 20.47 -33.89 11.50
CA ALA A 739 19.81 -32.86 10.70
C ALA A 739 19.40 -33.44 9.33
N ASN A 740 18.18 -33.14 8.88
CA ASN A 740 17.78 -33.47 7.51
C ASN A 740 18.40 -32.45 6.54
N ILE A 741 18.92 -32.96 5.42
CA ILE A 741 19.65 -32.17 4.43
C ILE A 741 18.74 -31.98 3.22
N LEU A 742 18.35 -30.72 2.98
CA LEU A 742 17.51 -30.34 1.86
C LEU A 742 18.43 -30.11 0.66
N VAL A 743 18.25 -30.92 -0.38
CA VAL A 743 19.03 -30.86 -1.63
C VAL A 743 18.10 -30.88 -2.84
N THR A 744 18.62 -30.45 -3.99
CA THR A 744 17.95 -30.62 -5.28
C THR A 744 18.93 -31.18 -6.29
N SER A 745 18.41 -31.84 -7.34
CA SER A 745 19.21 -32.44 -8.41
C SER A 745 20.11 -31.45 -9.17
N THR A 746 19.89 -30.14 -9.04
CA THR A 746 20.70 -29.09 -9.69
C THR A 746 22.06 -28.83 -9.03
N HIS A 747 22.23 -29.25 -7.77
CA HIS A 747 23.40 -28.96 -6.93
C HIS A 747 23.72 -27.44 -6.80
N GLU A 748 22.75 -26.54 -7.01
CA GLU A 748 22.98 -25.10 -6.84
C GLU A 748 23.03 -24.66 -5.38
N GLU A 749 22.14 -25.20 -4.55
CA GLU A 749 21.98 -24.85 -3.14
C GLU A 749 21.66 -26.10 -2.32
N GLY A 750 22.28 -26.22 -1.15
CA GLY A 750 21.85 -27.14 -0.10
C GLY A 750 21.38 -26.37 1.13
N SER A 751 20.49 -26.94 1.92
CA SER A 751 19.96 -26.35 3.16
C SER A 751 19.71 -27.43 4.21
N ILE A 752 19.23 -27.05 5.37
CA ILE A 752 18.76 -27.93 6.44
C ILE A 752 17.47 -27.37 7.03
N ASP A 753 16.66 -28.23 7.65
CA ASP A 753 15.41 -27.81 8.28
C ASP A 753 15.39 -28.16 9.77
N LEU A 754 15.24 -29.45 10.10
CA LEU A 754 15.38 -29.97 11.44
C LEU A 754 16.87 -30.11 11.79
N MET A 755 17.22 -29.69 12.99
CA MET A 755 18.49 -30.00 13.62
C MET A 755 18.24 -30.23 15.11
N ARG A 756 18.48 -31.45 15.58
CA ARG A 756 18.20 -31.86 16.96
C ARG A 756 19.39 -32.56 17.59
N PHE A 757 19.55 -32.38 18.89
CA PHE A 757 20.65 -32.93 19.70
C PHE A 757 20.09 -33.61 20.93
N SER A 758 20.62 -34.79 21.25
CA SER A 758 20.43 -35.45 22.54
C SER A 758 21.15 -34.65 23.64
N PRO A 759 20.67 -34.70 24.90
CA PRO A 759 21.41 -34.20 26.06
C PRO A 759 22.84 -34.75 26.19
N ASP A 760 23.10 -35.93 25.62
CA ASP A 760 24.42 -36.58 25.63
C ASP A 760 25.42 -35.98 24.61
N ALA A 761 24.96 -35.08 23.74
CA ALA A 761 25.80 -34.43 22.73
C ALA A 761 26.80 -33.46 23.38
N PRO A 762 28.11 -33.63 23.20
CA PRO A 762 29.11 -32.76 23.82
C PRO A 762 29.05 -31.33 23.28
N LYS A 763 29.55 -30.37 24.06
CA LYS A 763 29.61 -28.96 23.64
C LYS A 763 30.46 -28.82 22.37
N GLY A 764 29.90 -28.15 21.35
CA GLY A 764 30.55 -28.01 20.03
C GLY A 764 30.03 -28.99 18.98
N SER A 765 29.17 -29.95 19.33
CA SER A 765 28.52 -30.87 18.36
C SER A 765 27.78 -30.13 17.24
N MET A 766 27.12 -29.01 17.56
CA MET A 766 26.41 -28.20 16.58
C MET A 766 27.36 -27.57 15.54
N ASP A 767 28.45 -26.96 15.99
CA ASP A 767 29.47 -26.40 15.11
C ASP A 767 30.09 -27.50 14.23
N PHE A 768 30.37 -28.69 14.81
CA PHE A 768 30.91 -29.84 14.09
C PHE A 768 29.95 -30.38 13.02
N LEU A 769 28.67 -30.56 13.35
CA LEU A 769 27.65 -31.03 12.40
C LEU A 769 27.55 -30.11 11.18
N PHE A 770 27.48 -28.79 11.40
CA PHE A 770 27.46 -27.82 10.30
C PHE A 770 28.72 -27.87 9.44
N VAL A 771 29.90 -27.94 10.04
CA VAL A 771 31.17 -28.03 9.30
C VAL A 771 31.20 -29.28 8.44
N GLN A 772 30.78 -30.42 8.97
CA GLN A 772 30.75 -31.68 8.23
C GLN A 772 29.73 -31.69 7.09
N ILE A 773 28.52 -31.14 7.31
CA ILE A 773 27.53 -30.99 6.24
C ILE A 773 28.05 -30.05 5.14
N LEU A 774 28.68 -28.92 5.50
CA LEU A 774 29.28 -27.99 4.55
C LEU A 774 30.39 -28.66 3.71
N GLU A 775 31.28 -29.43 4.34
CA GLU A 775 32.34 -30.16 3.63
C GLU A 775 31.78 -31.27 2.74
N HIS A 776 30.78 -32.01 3.22
CA HIS A 776 30.10 -33.04 2.44
C HIS A 776 29.45 -32.46 1.18
N LEU A 777 28.66 -31.39 1.31
CA LEU A 777 28.00 -30.74 0.18
C LEU A 777 29.01 -30.08 -0.77
N ARG A 778 30.10 -29.51 -0.24
CA ARG A 778 31.20 -29.00 -1.07
C ARG A 778 31.82 -30.12 -1.92
N ASN A 779 32.08 -31.29 -1.32
CA ASN A 779 32.65 -32.44 -2.03
C ASN A 779 31.68 -33.04 -3.06
N ALA A 780 30.37 -32.95 -2.81
CA ALA A 780 29.32 -33.31 -3.76
C ALA A 780 29.10 -32.28 -4.88
N GLY A 781 29.86 -31.17 -4.89
CA GLY A 781 29.83 -30.17 -5.95
C GLY A 781 28.77 -29.06 -5.80
N PHE A 782 28.20 -28.90 -4.61
CA PHE A 782 27.22 -27.83 -4.37
C PHE A 782 27.88 -26.45 -4.37
N GLN A 783 27.20 -25.44 -4.91
CA GLN A 783 27.76 -24.09 -5.01
C GLN A 783 27.58 -23.27 -3.73
N ARG A 784 26.42 -23.40 -3.07
CA ARG A 784 26.03 -22.59 -1.91
C ARG A 784 25.32 -23.43 -0.86
N PHE A 785 25.43 -23.00 0.38
CA PHE A 785 24.70 -23.59 1.50
C PHE A 785 23.90 -22.52 2.26
N ASN A 786 22.61 -22.77 2.42
CA ASN A 786 21.70 -21.95 3.18
C ASN A 786 21.70 -22.39 4.66
N LEU A 787 22.20 -21.53 5.54
CA LEU A 787 22.18 -21.76 7.00
C LEU A 787 20.81 -21.44 7.63
N GLY A 788 19.82 -21.06 6.82
CA GLY A 788 18.50 -20.61 7.23
C GLY A 788 18.46 -19.15 7.67
N MET A 789 17.27 -18.68 8.01
CA MET A 789 17.01 -17.28 8.35
C MET A 789 17.62 -16.87 9.71
N ALA A 790 18.13 -15.63 9.78
CA ALA A 790 18.30 -14.90 11.01
C ALA A 790 17.16 -13.85 11.08
N PRO A 791 16.07 -14.15 11.82
CA PRO A 791 14.93 -13.26 11.92
C PRO A 791 15.35 -11.90 12.42
N LEU A 792 14.71 -10.88 11.87
CA LEU A 792 14.88 -9.49 12.24
C LEU A 792 16.30 -8.91 12.11
N SER A 793 17.19 -9.66 11.48
CA SER A 793 18.57 -9.28 11.33
C SER A 793 18.79 -8.37 10.11
N GLY A 794 19.78 -7.48 10.24
CA GLY A 794 20.05 -6.43 9.26
C GLY A 794 18.91 -5.43 9.05
N MET A 795 17.87 -5.45 9.88
CA MET A 795 16.93 -4.35 9.96
C MET A 795 17.61 -3.13 10.56
N SER A 796 17.39 -1.99 9.92
CA SER A 796 17.96 -0.74 10.37
C SER A 796 17.24 -0.26 11.63
N LYS A 797 17.96 -0.22 12.75
CA LYS A 797 17.55 0.49 13.98
C LYS A 797 17.46 1.99 13.79
N ARG A 798 18.01 2.51 12.68
CA ARG A 798 17.94 3.94 12.41
C ARG A 798 16.49 4.32 12.34
N GLU A 799 16.19 5.29 13.14
CA GLU A 799 14.90 5.85 13.40
C GLU A 799 14.25 6.50 12.14
N SER A 800 15.04 6.75 11.09
CA SER A 800 14.61 7.11 9.74
C SER A 800 14.13 5.94 8.88
N ALA A 801 14.26 4.70 9.35
CA ALA A 801 13.73 3.53 8.68
C ALA A 801 12.20 3.49 8.81
N PRO A 802 11.48 2.90 7.83
CA PRO A 802 10.06 2.62 7.97
C PRO A 802 9.68 2.12 9.37
N VAL A 803 8.52 2.55 9.89
CA VAL A 803 8.03 2.20 11.24
C VAL A 803 8.16 0.70 11.54
N TRP A 804 8.00 -0.13 10.52
CA TRP A 804 8.17 -1.57 10.59
C TRP A 804 9.61 -2.01 10.92
N ASP A 805 10.61 -1.48 10.21
CA ASP A 805 12.02 -1.84 10.41
C ASP A 805 12.50 -1.45 11.81
N ARG A 806 11.89 -0.41 12.39
CA ARG A 806 12.11 0.01 13.77
C ARG A 806 11.52 -0.97 14.77
N ILE A 807 10.23 -1.29 14.65
CA ILE A 807 9.57 -2.30 15.51
C ILE A 807 10.37 -3.61 15.46
N GLY A 808 10.73 -4.03 14.25
CA GLY A 808 11.53 -5.22 14.03
C GLY A 808 12.94 -5.12 14.61
N GLY A 809 13.64 -4.00 14.44
CA GLY A 809 14.97 -3.76 15.02
C GLY A 809 14.97 -3.70 16.55
N THR A 810 13.97 -3.06 17.16
CA THR A 810 13.78 -3.00 18.62
C THR A 810 13.47 -4.39 19.18
N VAL A 811 12.60 -5.16 18.51
CA VAL A 811 12.33 -6.57 18.87
C VAL A 811 13.57 -7.45 18.67
N PHE A 812 14.44 -7.18 17.69
CA PHE A 812 15.71 -7.90 17.54
C PHE A 812 16.70 -7.62 18.69
N GLU A 813 16.75 -6.38 19.19
CA GLU A 813 17.64 -6.01 20.31
C GLU A 813 17.14 -6.42 21.68
N HIS A 814 15.85 -6.22 21.93
CA HIS A 814 15.22 -6.37 23.26
C HIS A 814 14.41 -7.68 23.35
N GLY A 815 14.22 -8.40 22.25
CA GLY A 815 13.45 -9.65 22.18
C GLY A 815 14.15 -10.88 22.74
N GLU A 816 15.33 -10.73 23.36
CA GLU A 816 16.01 -11.81 24.09
C GLU A 816 15.12 -12.48 25.13
N ARG A 817 14.13 -11.76 25.67
CA ARG A 817 13.15 -12.29 26.63
C ARG A 817 12.18 -13.33 26.04
N PHE A 818 12.02 -13.36 24.71
CA PHE A 818 11.07 -14.25 24.02
C PHE A 818 11.72 -15.21 23.02
N TYR A 819 12.85 -14.83 22.40
CA TYR A 819 13.63 -15.68 21.47
C TYR A 819 15.09 -15.21 21.39
N ASN A 820 16.06 -16.12 21.36
CA ASN A 820 17.49 -15.78 21.38
C ASN A 820 18.04 -15.40 19.98
N PHE A 821 17.48 -14.34 19.38
CA PHE A 821 17.75 -13.93 18.00
C PHE A 821 19.21 -13.47 17.76
N LYS A 822 19.84 -12.85 18.75
CA LYS A 822 21.27 -12.44 18.68
C LYS A 822 22.20 -13.64 18.70
N GLY A 823 21.93 -14.63 19.55
CA GLY A 823 22.68 -15.87 19.61
C GLY A 823 22.68 -16.60 18.26
N LEU A 824 21.51 -16.65 17.60
CA LEU A 824 21.39 -17.30 16.28
C LEU A 824 22.16 -16.57 15.18
N ARG A 825 22.12 -15.23 15.11
CA ARG A 825 22.90 -14.47 14.11
C ARG A 825 24.40 -14.60 14.39
N ALA A 826 24.83 -14.46 15.63
CA ALA A 826 26.24 -14.57 16.02
C ALA A 826 26.80 -15.97 15.72
N PHE A 827 26.00 -17.01 15.96
CA PHE A 827 26.33 -18.39 15.57
C PHE A 827 26.55 -18.50 14.06
N LYS A 828 25.60 -18.04 13.25
CA LYS A 828 25.71 -18.09 11.77
C LYS A 828 26.86 -17.25 11.24
N ALA A 829 27.19 -16.12 11.88
CA ALA A 829 28.29 -15.26 11.51
C ALA A 829 29.67 -15.94 11.59
N LYS A 830 29.82 -17.01 12.41
CA LYS A 830 31.07 -17.80 12.48
C LYS A 830 31.46 -18.42 11.13
N PHE A 831 30.49 -18.67 10.26
CA PHE A 831 30.69 -19.27 8.94
C PHE A 831 31.04 -18.23 7.86
N HIS A 832 31.08 -16.94 8.20
CA HIS A 832 31.27 -15.81 7.28
C HIS A 832 30.31 -15.84 6.07
N PRO A 833 28.98 -15.94 6.30
CA PRO A 833 28.00 -16.02 5.23
C PRO A 833 27.81 -14.67 4.52
N ASP A 834 27.34 -14.74 3.28
CA ASP A 834 26.68 -13.63 2.61
C ASP A 834 25.25 -13.46 3.15
N TRP A 835 24.89 -12.25 3.54
CA TRP A 835 23.60 -11.94 4.16
C TRP A 835 22.61 -11.44 3.12
N GLN A 836 21.63 -12.27 2.78
CA GLN A 836 20.63 -11.93 1.77
C GLN A 836 19.30 -11.52 2.42
N PRO A 837 18.75 -10.33 2.14
CA PRO A 837 17.49 -9.92 2.75
C PRO A 837 16.32 -10.78 2.27
N ARG A 838 15.36 -11.00 3.18
CA ARG A 838 14.05 -11.60 2.89
C ARG A 838 12.93 -10.70 3.39
N TYR A 839 11.80 -10.72 2.68
CA TYR A 839 10.70 -9.79 2.92
C TYR A 839 9.38 -10.51 3.21
N LEU A 840 8.48 -9.77 3.83
CA LEU A 840 7.06 -10.06 3.97
C LEU A 840 6.30 -9.14 3.02
N ALA A 841 5.64 -9.67 1.99
CA ALA A 841 4.75 -8.88 1.13
C ALA A 841 3.30 -9.03 1.58
N VAL A 842 2.58 -7.92 1.72
CA VAL A 842 1.19 -7.90 2.22
C VAL A 842 0.31 -7.14 1.23
N SER A 843 -0.86 -7.71 0.92
CA SER A 843 -1.86 -7.07 0.06
C SER A 843 -2.75 -6.08 0.82
N GLY A 844 -3.35 -5.13 0.10
CA GLY A 844 -4.43 -4.29 0.61
C GLY A 844 -4.03 -3.18 1.59
N GLY A 845 -2.74 -2.85 1.70
CA GLY A 845 -2.24 -1.73 2.51
C GLY A 845 -2.44 -1.88 4.03
N VAL A 846 -2.80 -3.08 4.49
CA VAL A 846 -2.97 -3.38 5.93
C VAL A 846 -1.64 -3.47 6.65
N SER A 847 -1.70 -3.30 7.98
CA SER A 847 -0.52 -3.38 8.84
C SER A 847 0.17 -4.74 8.74
N PRO A 848 1.50 -4.77 8.57
CA PRO A 848 2.29 -6.02 8.55
C PRO A 848 2.20 -6.82 9.85
N MET A 849 1.85 -6.18 10.98
CA MET A 849 1.68 -6.87 12.27
C MET A 849 0.59 -7.95 12.21
N ILE A 850 -0.52 -7.69 11.53
CA ILE A 850 -1.62 -8.66 11.43
C ILE A 850 -1.17 -9.85 10.58
N ALA A 851 -0.50 -9.59 9.46
CA ALA A 851 0.03 -10.62 8.58
C ALA A 851 1.10 -11.49 9.28
N LEU A 852 1.99 -10.86 10.05
CA LEU A 852 3.02 -11.57 10.81
C LEU A 852 2.42 -12.40 11.96
N MET A 853 1.39 -11.89 12.63
CA MET A 853 0.67 -12.63 13.67
C MET A 853 -0.05 -13.85 13.09
N ASP A 854 -0.73 -13.70 11.94
CA ASP A 854 -1.36 -14.82 11.24
C ASP A 854 -0.31 -15.86 10.82
N ALA A 855 0.87 -15.43 10.34
CA ALA A 855 1.98 -16.33 10.02
C ALA A 855 2.52 -17.04 11.27
N THR A 856 2.69 -16.31 12.38
CA THR A 856 3.18 -16.88 13.65
C THR A 856 2.23 -17.94 14.19
N PHE A 857 0.92 -17.70 14.13
CA PHE A 857 -0.07 -18.70 14.54
C PHE A 857 -0.15 -19.88 13.59
N LEU A 858 0.14 -19.69 12.30
CA LEU A 858 0.21 -20.79 11.35
C LEU A 858 1.44 -21.68 11.63
N ILE A 859 2.59 -21.07 11.94
CA ILE A 859 3.82 -21.78 12.29
C ILE A 859 3.70 -22.52 13.63
N GLY A 860 3.07 -21.91 14.63
CA GLY A 860 2.93 -22.47 15.99
C GLY A 860 1.75 -23.43 16.19
N GLY A 861 1.05 -23.87 15.14
CA GLY A 861 -0.11 -24.77 15.27
C GLY A 861 -1.35 -24.15 15.93
N GLY A 862 -1.41 -22.81 16.02
CA GLY A 862 -2.53 -22.03 16.57
C GLY A 862 -2.27 -21.38 17.93
N LEU A 863 -3.31 -20.73 18.50
CA LEU A 863 -3.23 -19.94 19.74
C LEU A 863 -2.67 -20.73 20.92
N ARG A 864 -3.08 -22.00 21.09
CA ARG A 864 -2.60 -22.87 22.18
C ARG A 864 -1.13 -23.28 22.04
N GLY A 865 -0.56 -23.32 20.83
CA GLY A 865 0.85 -23.66 20.62
C GLY A 865 1.80 -22.46 20.72
N VAL A 866 1.27 -21.23 20.64
CA VAL A 866 2.06 -19.99 20.80
C VAL A 866 2.05 -19.47 22.24
N VAL A 867 0.96 -19.69 23.00
CA VAL A 867 0.76 -19.13 24.35
C VAL A 867 1.27 -20.04 25.48
N ARG A 868 1.25 -21.36 25.29
CA ARG A 868 1.89 -22.30 26.24
C ARG A 868 3.35 -22.53 25.82
N LYS A 869 4.24 -21.70 26.36
CA LYS A 869 5.62 -22.09 26.65
C LYS A 869 5.66 -22.89 27.93
#